data_AF-A0A8X6J1S7-F1
#
_entry.id   AF-A0A8X6J1S7-F1
#
_cell.length_a   1.000
_cell.length_b   1.000
_cell.length_c   1.000
_cell.angle_alpha   90.00
_cell.angle_beta   90.00
_cell.angle_gamma   90.00
#
_symmetry.space_group_name_H-M   'P 1'
#
loop_
_entity.id
_entity.type
_entity.pdbx_description
1 polymer ?
#
loop_
_entity_poly.entity_id
_entity_poly.type
_entity_poly.pdbx_seq_one_letter_code
_entity_poly.pdbx_strand_id
1 'polypeptide(L)'
;MAKRGHRLEPEHCIAHYQNQIGNANPYFSSDFPIQRGYGFFSSLRRYALPLMMQAGKYLGKRLLASGQNIVEDVSRGKSFRHAARDQLHQSGRDIKADILRKLQGGGGVKRKKISATPSNEATETESNRRVLQSLTVKMDRCYCTKSELELFQPEKIQLAIDGSSFVEIHPVASISDNNTIEFQITGLGDAYFDLSHVLLNIQAKILKTDGTAFVEADKCGPINYLLNTMFSECHISLNDRQISSESNYAYKTYIQSILFHPESSQKNFLRAGMFYKDTSSAFDDTDLTPAGTNLGLKQRYERVKEGKIFDMCGFLHIDLGTQPRLLISGTTVRVRLLKAKDNFSLLAKTGDFRLQIENISLFIRKCDVSSSIVIAHEKALEQALVQMPFTRIETKTFTLSSGLKSIIIPNAMNGILPSRMVLGLVSNAAFNGDFKKNPFNFKNYNLSYISLSENGVQIPMSAYTPSYKNNLFARNYLSLFTDLAQHNTNISLVEYKNSSCLYVFDLTQDYSASDPFNNVARSGDISIHLKFDEILPETVTLLVYMEMQSLIEIDKVEIYLQTFKNNMDTQTLLRLARSDPIIARRFGGVFASDQLPNNRGYYRSFIVNTDSSLEKGTHWQAMFFDEADKCTFFCSYGTDPRETLKFLSIKIRQKWNGIRKSYNISERHLVGCFVSIFYGIYLENYQSTDCEKHMFAKMNVSLHVLRKSS
;
A
#
# COMPACT_ATOMS: atom_id res chain seq x y z
N MET A 1 -40.34 24.76 12.88
CA MET A 1 -38.99 24.96 12.27
C MET A 1 -38.21 23.66 12.25
N ALA A 2 -38.65 22.67 11.47
CA ALA A 2 -37.98 21.38 11.33
C ALA A 2 -37.76 21.11 9.83
N LYS A 3 -36.67 21.62 9.24
CA LYS A 3 -36.26 21.35 7.84
C LYS A 3 -34.89 21.94 7.43
N ARG A 4 -33.90 21.95 8.31
CA ARG A 4 -32.48 22.06 7.89
C ARG A 4 -31.71 20.94 8.57
N GLY A 5 -31.73 19.76 7.94
CA GLY A 5 -30.79 18.71 8.30
C GLY A 5 -29.38 19.22 8.05
N HIS A 6 -28.44 18.89 8.94
CA HIS A 6 -27.02 19.22 8.79
C HIS A 6 -26.51 18.66 7.45
N ARG A 7 -26.41 19.51 6.42
CA ARG A 7 -25.84 19.17 5.12
C ARG A 7 -24.50 19.88 4.99
N LEU A 8 -23.57 19.22 4.30
CA LEU A 8 -22.30 19.84 3.96
C LEU A 8 -22.55 20.96 2.95
N GLU A 9 -22.05 22.16 3.25
CA GLU A 9 -22.12 23.28 2.31
C GLU A 9 -21.06 23.11 1.22
N PRO A 10 -21.41 23.14 -0.08
CA PRO A 10 -20.48 22.92 -1.18
C PRO A 10 -19.26 23.85 -1.16
N GLU A 11 -19.44 25.13 -0.80
CA GLU A 11 -18.35 26.11 -0.75
C GLU A 11 -17.26 25.73 0.24
N HIS A 12 -17.65 25.20 1.41
CA HIS A 12 -16.68 24.74 2.41
C HIS A 12 -15.93 23.49 1.95
N CYS A 13 -16.61 22.56 1.27
CA CYS A 13 -15.97 21.38 0.69
C CYS A 13 -14.99 21.78 -0.41
N ILE A 14 -15.36 22.70 -1.30
CA ILE A 14 -14.48 23.20 -2.37
C ILE A 14 -13.24 23.85 -1.78
N ALA A 15 -13.41 24.76 -0.82
CA ALA A 15 -12.28 25.40 -0.13
C ALA A 15 -11.38 24.36 0.54
N HIS A 16 -11.95 23.33 1.17
CA HIS A 16 -11.19 22.26 1.81
C HIS A 16 -10.25 21.53 0.83
N TYR A 17 -10.77 21.08 -0.31
CA TYR A 17 -9.95 20.35 -1.29
C TYR A 17 -9.00 21.28 -2.06
N GLN A 18 -9.37 22.54 -2.31
CA GLN A 18 -8.45 23.54 -2.85
C GLN A 18 -7.28 23.83 -1.89
N ASN A 19 -7.53 23.81 -0.58
CA ASN A 19 -6.49 23.95 0.43
C ASN A 19 -5.52 22.76 0.41
N GLN A 20 -6.00 21.55 0.15
CA GLN A 20 -5.14 20.36 -0.02
C GLN A 20 -4.23 20.47 -1.25
N ILE A 21 -4.70 21.13 -2.32
CA ILE A 21 -3.95 21.36 -3.55
C ILE A 21 -2.89 22.48 -3.38
N GLY A 22 -3.03 23.32 -2.34
CA GLY A 22 -2.15 24.47 -2.10
C GLY A 22 -2.60 25.76 -2.80
N ASN A 23 -3.80 25.79 -3.37
CA ASN A 23 -4.41 26.97 -4.04
C ASN A 23 -5.38 27.76 -3.13
N ALA A 24 -5.23 27.61 -1.81
CA ALA A 24 -6.09 28.23 -0.80
C ALA A 24 -6.11 29.77 -0.89
N ASN A 25 -7.31 30.37 -0.86
CA ASN A 25 -7.43 31.78 -0.49
C ASN A 25 -7.20 31.89 1.04
N PRO A 26 -6.22 32.67 1.53
CA PRO A 26 -5.86 32.73 2.95
C PRO A 26 -6.99 33.17 3.90
N TYR A 27 -8.09 33.70 3.35
CA TYR A 27 -9.28 34.09 4.11
C TYR A 27 -10.29 32.96 4.34
N PHE A 28 -10.15 31.81 3.66
CA PHE A 28 -11.01 30.64 3.82
C PHE A 28 -10.20 29.39 4.19
N SER A 29 -9.68 29.34 5.42
CA SER A 29 -9.24 28.07 6.00
C SER A 29 -10.47 27.29 6.46
N SER A 30 -10.87 26.25 5.74
CA SER A 30 -11.94 25.36 6.23
C SER A 30 -11.42 24.60 7.46
N ASP A 31 -11.84 24.98 8.66
CA ASP A 31 -11.68 24.19 9.89
C ASP A 31 -12.65 22.99 9.88
N PHE A 32 -12.60 22.17 8.83
CA PHE A 32 -13.43 20.96 8.70
C PHE A 32 -12.66 19.76 9.29
N PRO A 33 -12.94 19.34 10.55
CA PRO A 33 -12.29 18.18 11.13
C PRO A 33 -12.89 16.89 10.55
N ILE A 34 -12.28 16.37 9.49
CA ILE A 34 -12.66 15.05 8.95
C ILE A 34 -12.02 13.94 9.79
N GLN A 35 -12.81 12.93 10.14
CA GLN A 35 -12.33 11.70 10.77
C GLN A 35 -11.47 10.93 9.75
N ARG A 36 -10.17 10.77 10.05
CA ARG A 36 -9.33 9.80 9.31
C ARG A 36 -9.96 8.41 9.50
N GLY A 37 -10.24 7.73 8.39
CA GLY A 37 -10.76 6.37 8.40
C GLY A 37 -9.88 5.46 9.27
N TYR A 38 -10.53 4.56 9.99
CA TYR A 38 -9.83 3.64 10.87
C TYR A 38 -8.87 2.74 10.08
N GLY A 39 -7.64 2.58 10.59
CA GLY A 39 -6.64 1.69 10.01
C GLY A 39 -7.02 0.21 10.07
N PHE A 40 -6.22 -0.60 9.36
CA PHE A 40 -6.28 -2.04 9.05
C PHE A 40 -6.92 -2.98 10.11
N PHE A 41 -6.93 -2.63 11.41
CA PHE A 41 -7.41 -3.49 12.50
C PHE A 41 -8.74 -3.12 13.16
N SER A 42 -9.42 -2.03 12.77
CA SER A 42 -10.77 -1.74 13.34
C SER A 42 -11.91 -2.50 12.64
N SER A 43 -11.60 -3.35 11.67
CA SER A 43 -12.55 -3.92 10.71
C SER A 43 -13.55 -4.87 11.35
N LEU A 44 -13.22 -5.51 12.48
CA LEU A 44 -14.07 -6.51 13.15
C LEU A 44 -15.50 -6.04 13.49
N ARG A 45 -15.70 -4.75 13.84
CA ARG A 45 -17.03 -4.23 14.20
C ARG A 45 -17.98 -4.02 13.01
N ARG A 46 -17.48 -4.05 11.76
CA ARG A 46 -18.28 -3.88 10.53
C ARG A 46 -18.77 -5.21 9.92
N TYR A 47 -18.30 -6.36 10.40
CA TYR A 47 -18.61 -7.69 9.83
C TYR A 47 -19.94 -8.31 10.25
N ALA A 48 -20.61 -7.79 11.28
CA ALA A 48 -21.77 -8.46 11.85
C ALA A 48 -23.07 -8.30 11.02
N LEU A 49 -23.18 -7.26 10.18
CA LEU A 49 -24.44 -6.98 9.47
C LEU A 49 -24.66 -7.79 8.17
N PRO A 50 -23.63 -8.03 7.32
CA PRO A 50 -23.86 -8.75 6.06
C PRO A 50 -24.04 -10.26 6.25
N LEU A 51 -23.32 -10.87 7.21
CA LEU A 51 -23.41 -12.32 7.50
C LEU A 51 -24.79 -12.71 8.08
N MET A 52 -25.44 -11.82 8.83
CA MET A 52 -26.80 -12.07 9.34
C MET A 52 -27.88 -12.06 8.26
N MET A 53 -27.69 -11.33 7.15
CA MET A 53 -28.69 -11.28 6.07
C MET A 53 -28.75 -12.58 5.24
N GLN A 54 -27.63 -13.28 5.07
CA GLN A 54 -27.61 -14.61 4.44
C GLN A 54 -28.07 -15.71 5.42
N ALA A 55 -27.67 -15.64 6.69
CA ALA A 55 -28.13 -16.59 7.71
C ALA A 55 -29.64 -16.47 8.00
N GLY A 56 -30.21 -15.25 8.00
CA GLY A 56 -31.63 -15.00 8.26
C GLY A 56 -32.59 -15.56 7.20
N LYS A 57 -32.18 -15.58 5.93
CA LYS A 57 -32.98 -16.19 4.85
C LYS A 57 -32.98 -17.73 4.91
N TYR A 58 -31.95 -18.34 5.49
CA TYR A 58 -31.83 -19.80 5.63
C TYR A 58 -32.41 -20.33 6.96
N LEU A 59 -32.29 -19.57 8.05
CA LEU A 59 -32.85 -19.90 9.38
C LEU A 59 -34.36 -19.63 9.49
N GLY A 60 -34.91 -18.69 8.71
CA GLY A 60 -36.33 -18.39 8.71
C GLY A 60 -37.22 -19.55 8.25
N LYS A 61 -36.69 -20.50 7.47
CA LYS A 61 -37.44 -21.68 6.99
C LYS A 61 -37.41 -22.88 7.95
N ARG A 62 -36.67 -22.82 9.07
CA ARG A 62 -36.58 -23.92 10.06
C ARG A 62 -36.99 -23.54 11.48
N LEU A 63 -37.38 -22.28 11.74
CA LEU A 63 -37.82 -21.78 13.05
C LEU A 63 -39.36 -21.75 13.21
N LEU A 64 -40.09 -22.64 12.53
CA LEU A 64 -41.56 -22.76 12.67
C LEU A 64 -42.01 -23.94 13.55
N ALA A 65 -41.11 -24.60 14.28
CA ALA A 65 -41.45 -25.80 15.06
C ALA A 65 -41.20 -25.71 16.58
N SER A 66 -40.94 -24.54 17.17
CA SER A 66 -40.72 -24.43 18.62
C SER A 66 -41.16 -23.09 19.22
N GLY A 67 -42.44 -22.75 19.07
CA GLY A 67 -43.00 -21.49 19.58
C GLY A 67 -44.31 -21.69 20.32
N GLN A 68 -44.30 -22.35 21.48
CA GLN A 68 -45.50 -22.45 22.33
C GLN A 68 -45.60 -21.34 23.40
N ASN A 69 -44.52 -20.66 23.77
CA ASN A 69 -44.57 -19.67 24.87
C ASN A 69 -44.53 -18.20 24.41
N ILE A 70 -44.57 -17.94 23.09
CA ILE A 70 -44.58 -16.58 22.52
C ILE A 70 -46.01 -16.12 22.20
N VAL A 71 -46.96 -17.06 22.07
CA VAL A 71 -48.35 -16.78 21.68
C VAL A 71 -49.15 -16.18 22.85
N GLU A 72 -48.80 -16.50 24.10
CA GLU A 72 -49.57 -16.07 25.27
C GLU A 72 -49.38 -14.59 25.65
N ASP A 73 -48.23 -13.99 25.30
CA ASP A 73 -47.96 -12.57 25.55
C ASP A 73 -48.33 -11.64 24.39
N VAL A 74 -48.48 -12.18 23.18
CA VAL A 74 -49.01 -11.45 22.01
C VAL A 74 -50.54 -11.40 22.04
N SER A 75 -51.21 -12.41 22.63
CA SER A 75 -52.67 -12.43 22.80
C SER A 75 -53.19 -11.40 23.83
N ARG A 76 -52.30 -10.82 24.65
CA ARG A 76 -52.60 -9.72 25.57
C ARG A 76 -52.26 -8.32 25.03
N GLY A 77 -51.96 -8.21 23.73
CA GLY A 77 -51.94 -6.93 23.01
C GLY A 77 -50.67 -6.09 23.17
N LYS A 78 -49.53 -6.64 23.61
CA LYS A 78 -48.25 -5.92 23.66
C LYS A 78 -47.38 -6.23 22.44
N SER A 79 -46.69 -5.21 21.91
CA SER A 79 -45.78 -5.39 20.76
C SER A 79 -44.55 -6.22 21.16
N PHE A 80 -44.11 -7.09 20.24
CA PHE A 80 -42.93 -7.97 20.39
C PHE A 80 -41.66 -7.23 20.82
N ARG A 81 -41.53 -5.95 20.44
CA ARG A 81 -40.40 -5.06 20.80
C ARG A 81 -40.38 -4.65 22.27
N HIS A 82 -41.51 -4.69 22.98
CA HIS A 82 -41.56 -4.35 24.41
C HIS A 82 -41.25 -5.56 25.30
N ALA A 83 -41.80 -6.73 24.99
CA ALA A 83 -41.50 -7.97 25.72
C ALA A 83 -39.99 -8.31 25.69
N ALA A 84 -39.33 -8.16 24.53
CA ALA A 84 -37.90 -8.40 24.39
C ALA A 84 -37.01 -7.37 25.12
N ARG A 85 -37.51 -6.15 25.33
CA ARG A 85 -36.76 -5.06 25.97
C ARG A 85 -36.78 -5.17 27.49
N ASP A 86 -37.90 -5.58 28.06
CA ASP A 86 -38.05 -5.75 29.51
C ASP A 86 -37.19 -6.92 30.04
N GLN A 87 -37.06 -8.00 29.26
CA GLN A 87 -36.23 -9.15 29.62
C GLN A 87 -34.72 -8.85 29.58
N LEU A 88 -34.27 -8.01 28.63
CA LEU A 88 -32.89 -7.49 28.57
C LEU A 88 -32.55 -6.55 29.74
N HIS A 89 -33.52 -5.82 30.27
CA HIS A 89 -33.33 -4.91 31.40
C HIS A 89 -33.25 -5.62 32.76
N GLN A 90 -33.78 -6.84 32.89
CA GLN A 90 -33.64 -7.67 34.09
C GLN A 90 -32.28 -8.39 34.12
N SER A 91 -31.83 -8.97 33.01
CA SER A 91 -30.51 -9.66 32.96
C SER A 91 -29.30 -8.71 33.07
N GLY A 92 -29.47 -7.42 32.77
CA GLY A 92 -28.40 -6.42 32.84
C GLY A 92 -28.09 -5.87 34.25
N ARG A 93 -28.98 -6.07 35.23
CA ARG A 93 -28.76 -5.55 36.60
C ARG A 93 -27.88 -6.48 37.44
N ASP A 94 -27.92 -7.78 37.19
CA ASP A 94 -27.17 -8.76 37.99
C ASP A 94 -25.66 -8.81 37.64
N ILE A 95 -25.28 -8.36 36.43
CA ILE A 95 -23.87 -8.35 35.98
C ILE A 95 -23.09 -7.14 36.52
N LYS A 96 -23.77 -6.02 36.83
CA LYS A 96 -23.13 -4.83 37.39
C LYS A 96 -22.79 -4.96 38.87
N ALA A 97 -23.52 -5.79 39.61
CA ALA A 97 -23.30 -6.00 41.05
C ALA A 97 -22.05 -6.85 41.34
N ASP A 98 -21.69 -7.77 40.45
CA ASP A 98 -20.60 -8.74 40.68
C ASP A 98 -19.19 -8.18 40.32
N ILE A 99 -19.14 -7.17 39.45
CA ILE A 99 -17.89 -6.49 39.06
C ILE A 99 -17.50 -5.41 40.08
N LEU A 100 -18.47 -4.74 40.71
CA LEU A 100 -18.20 -3.71 41.72
C LEU A 100 -17.65 -4.30 43.03
N ARG A 101 -17.94 -5.58 43.32
CA ARG A 101 -17.49 -6.27 44.54
C ARG A 101 -16.04 -6.75 44.50
N LYS A 102 -15.41 -6.79 43.30
CA LYS A 102 -14.02 -7.23 43.10
C LYS A 102 -12.98 -6.10 43.05
N LEU A 103 -13.40 -4.83 43.13
CA LEU A 103 -12.51 -3.65 43.01
C LEU A 103 -12.30 -2.85 44.30
N GLN A 104 -12.79 -3.33 45.46
CA GLN A 104 -12.58 -2.69 46.77
C GLN A 104 -11.69 -3.55 47.71
N GLY A 105 -10.44 -3.78 47.32
CA GLY A 105 -9.46 -4.46 48.18
C GLY A 105 -8.06 -3.87 48.07
N GLY A 106 -7.70 -3.01 49.05
CA GLY A 106 -6.34 -2.54 49.36
C GLY A 106 -5.83 -1.39 48.48
N GLY A 107 -5.20 -0.31 48.97
CA GLY A 107 -4.64 0.08 50.26
C GLY A 107 -3.64 1.21 49.95
N GLY A 108 -3.81 2.40 50.54
CA GLY A 108 -3.13 3.62 50.09
C GLY A 108 -1.71 3.84 50.63
N VAL A 109 -0.91 4.68 49.94
CA VAL A 109 0.28 5.38 50.47
C VAL A 109 0.45 6.75 49.81
N LYS A 110 0.83 7.76 50.61
CA LYS A 110 0.88 9.21 50.36
C LYS A 110 2.08 9.69 49.51
N ARG A 111 1.86 10.77 48.76
CA ARG A 111 2.82 11.58 47.98
C ARG A 111 3.85 12.32 48.85
N LYS A 112 5.08 12.49 48.33
CA LYS A 112 6.10 13.45 48.80
C LYS A 112 6.46 14.45 47.68
N LYS A 113 6.45 15.75 47.99
CA LYS A 113 6.83 16.89 47.13
C LYS A 113 8.35 17.05 47.07
N ILE A 114 8.89 17.51 45.94
CA ILE A 114 10.19 18.20 45.85
C ILE A 114 9.97 19.55 45.16
N SER A 115 10.52 20.60 45.76
CA SER A 115 10.44 22.02 45.44
C SER A 115 11.50 22.45 44.41
N ALA A 116 11.19 23.44 43.58
CA ALA A 116 12.16 24.19 42.76
C ALA A 116 12.15 25.68 43.15
N THR A 117 13.35 26.23 43.32
CA THR A 117 13.69 27.61 43.72
C THR A 117 13.76 28.52 42.47
N PRO A 118 13.52 29.85 42.57
CA PRO A 118 13.45 30.73 41.40
C PRO A 118 14.78 31.49 41.14
N SER A 119 15.01 31.87 39.88
CA SER A 119 16.05 32.87 39.54
C SER A 119 15.62 33.76 38.38
N ASN A 120 15.26 34.99 38.76
CA ASN A 120 15.48 36.33 38.16
C ASN A 120 15.45 36.55 36.64
N GLU A 121 14.56 37.49 36.29
CA GLU A 121 14.49 38.27 35.06
C GLU A 121 15.71 39.19 34.87
N ALA A 122 16.14 39.34 33.61
CA ALA A 122 16.83 40.53 33.12
C ALA A 122 16.28 40.88 31.72
N THR A 123 15.98 42.17 31.57
CA THR A 123 15.34 42.87 30.47
C THR A 123 16.24 43.08 29.24
N GLU A 124 15.74 42.84 28.04
CA GLU A 124 16.27 43.40 26.78
C GLU A 124 15.14 43.84 25.83
N THR A 125 14.95 45.16 25.81
CA THR A 125 14.59 46.09 24.73
C THR A 125 13.57 45.72 23.62
N GLU A 126 12.56 46.59 23.55
CA GLU A 126 11.29 46.51 22.82
C GLU A 126 11.36 46.80 21.30
N SER A 127 12.54 46.86 20.67
CA SER A 127 12.67 47.22 19.25
C SER A 127 12.63 46.02 18.28
N ASN A 128 12.80 44.79 18.77
CA ASN A 128 12.78 43.57 17.93
C ASN A 128 11.36 42.98 17.72
N ARG A 129 10.32 43.57 18.31
CA ARG A 129 8.96 43.01 18.27
C ARG A 129 8.19 43.29 16.97
N ARG A 130 8.61 44.26 16.15
CA ARG A 130 7.88 44.65 14.92
C ARG A 130 8.38 44.01 13.63
N VAL A 131 9.57 43.41 13.61
CA VAL A 131 10.14 42.78 12.39
C VAL A 131 9.92 41.26 12.34
N LEU A 132 9.63 40.63 13.49
CA LEU A 132 9.37 39.18 13.59
C LEU A 132 7.90 38.77 13.38
N GLN A 133 6.98 39.72 13.27
CA GLN A 133 5.54 39.45 13.24
C GLN A 133 4.97 39.22 11.83
N SER A 134 5.74 39.39 10.75
CA SER A 134 5.26 39.26 9.36
C SER A 134 5.79 38.05 8.59
N LEU A 135 6.63 37.19 9.19
CA LEU A 135 7.29 36.09 8.46
C LEU A 135 7.33 34.73 9.18
N THR A 136 6.55 34.56 10.25
CA THR A 136 6.31 33.22 10.81
C THR A 136 5.00 32.69 10.25
N VAL A 137 5.08 31.89 9.17
CA VAL A 137 4.15 30.76 9.06
C VAL A 137 4.47 29.89 10.27
N LYS A 138 3.71 30.08 11.35
CA LYS A 138 3.70 29.15 12.46
C LYS A 138 3.28 27.80 11.90
N MET A 139 4.25 26.92 11.60
CA MET A 139 4.03 25.52 11.91
C MET A 139 3.94 25.46 13.42
N ASP A 140 2.74 25.68 13.96
CA ASP A 140 2.48 25.45 15.37
C ASP A 140 2.92 24.01 15.66
N ARG A 141 3.80 23.84 16.65
CA ARG A 141 4.05 22.51 17.19
C ARG A 141 2.69 21.97 17.62
N CYS A 142 2.38 20.72 17.27
CA CYS A 142 1.13 20.09 17.64
C CYS A 142 1.15 19.77 19.14
N TYR A 143 0.85 20.75 19.98
CA TYR A 143 0.56 20.52 21.39
C TYR A 143 -0.81 19.86 21.46
N CYS A 144 -0.86 18.58 21.81
CA CYS A 144 -2.11 17.87 21.99
C CYS A 144 -2.49 17.83 23.47
N THR A 145 -3.78 18.09 23.75
CA THR A 145 -4.38 17.74 25.03
C THR A 145 -4.68 16.25 25.05
N LYS A 146 -4.72 15.63 26.24
CA LYS A 146 -5.25 14.27 26.36
C LYS A 146 -6.73 14.27 25.96
N SER A 147 -7.18 13.26 25.23
CA SER A 147 -8.58 13.15 24.78
C SER A 147 -9.59 13.26 25.92
N GLU A 148 -9.23 12.79 27.11
CA GLU A 148 -10.02 12.84 28.34
C GLU A 148 -10.18 14.27 28.89
N LEU A 149 -9.38 15.22 28.39
CA LEU A 149 -9.41 16.64 28.75
C LEU A 149 -10.05 17.51 27.66
N GLU A 150 -10.45 16.94 26.51
CA GLU A 150 -11.09 17.66 25.39
C GLU A 150 -12.61 17.79 25.59
N LEU A 151 -13.01 18.27 26.77
CA LEU A 151 -14.41 18.28 27.24
C LEU A 151 -15.35 19.21 26.45
N PHE A 152 -14.79 20.14 25.66
CA PHE A 152 -15.53 21.13 24.90
C PHE A 152 -15.37 20.98 23.39
N GLN A 153 -14.65 19.95 22.91
CA GLN A 153 -14.64 19.69 21.47
C GLN A 153 -16.02 19.18 21.05
N PRO A 154 -16.65 19.79 20.05
CA PRO A 154 -17.87 19.25 19.48
C PRO A 154 -17.59 17.87 18.90
N GLU A 155 -18.51 16.94 19.09
CA GLU A 155 -18.41 15.61 18.49
C GLU A 155 -18.30 15.73 16.96
N LYS A 156 -17.34 15.02 16.38
CA LYS A 156 -17.15 14.99 14.93
C LYS A 156 -18.24 14.13 14.31
N ILE A 157 -19.11 14.73 13.51
CA ILE A 157 -20.18 14.04 12.80
C ILE A 157 -19.72 13.74 11.37
N GLN A 158 -19.77 12.48 10.96
CA GLN A 158 -19.50 12.12 9.56
C GLN A 158 -20.73 12.43 8.69
N LEU A 159 -20.59 13.41 7.80
CA LEU A 159 -21.62 13.83 6.84
C LEU A 159 -21.20 13.63 5.37
N ALA A 160 -19.96 13.18 5.12
CA ALA A 160 -19.44 13.05 3.75
C ALA A 160 -19.92 11.79 3.03
N ILE A 161 -20.32 10.74 3.77
CA ILE A 161 -20.87 9.50 3.23
C ILE A 161 -22.32 9.40 3.72
N ASP A 162 -23.27 9.55 2.81
CA ASP A 162 -24.71 9.49 3.08
C ASP A 162 -25.17 8.05 3.31
N GLY A 163 -24.53 7.10 2.62
CA GLY A 163 -24.84 5.68 2.68
C GLY A 163 -23.68 4.80 2.21
N SER A 164 -23.70 3.52 2.60
CA SER A 164 -22.83 2.53 1.97
C SER A 164 -23.48 1.16 1.96
N SER A 165 -23.32 0.43 0.87
CA SER A 165 -23.87 -0.92 0.68
C SER A 165 -22.89 -1.80 -0.07
N PHE A 166 -22.98 -3.12 0.11
CA PHE A 166 -22.25 -4.07 -0.71
C PHE A 166 -23.07 -4.38 -1.97
N VAL A 167 -22.43 -4.28 -3.12
CA VAL A 167 -23.01 -4.63 -4.41
C VAL A 167 -22.40 -5.95 -4.86
N GLU A 168 -23.24 -6.89 -5.26
CA GLU A 168 -22.83 -8.15 -5.87
C GLU A 168 -22.59 -7.95 -7.37
N ILE A 169 -21.43 -8.38 -7.84
CA ILE A 169 -20.99 -8.31 -9.23
C ILE A 169 -20.77 -9.75 -9.71
N HIS A 170 -21.44 -10.10 -10.80
CA HIS A 170 -21.29 -11.40 -11.46
C HIS A 170 -20.25 -11.33 -12.59
N PRO A 171 -19.69 -12.47 -13.00
CA PRO A 171 -18.80 -12.54 -14.16
C PRO A 171 -19.46 -12.00 -15.43
N VAL A 172 -18.66 -11.39 -16.31
CA VAL A 172 -19.10 -10.85 -17.60
C VAL A 172 -19.58 -11.95 -18.55
N ALA A 173 -18.91 -13.10 -18.50
CA ALA A 173 -19.25 -14.28 -19.29
C ALA A 173 -19.68 -15.44 -18.38
N SER A 174 -20.42 -16.39 -18.95
CA SER A 174 -20.74 -17.64 -18.26
C SER A 174 -19.44 -18.35 -17.85
N ILE A 175 -19.43 -18.94 -16.65
CA ILE A 175 -18.28 -19.59 -16.03
C ILE A 175 -17.99 -20.98 -16.67
N SER A 176 -18.77 -21.39 -17.68
CA SER A 176 -18.66 -22.69 -18.35
C SER A 176 -17.23 -22.99 -18.82
N ASP A 177 -16.54 -23.94 -18.16
CA ASP A 177 -15.18 -24.46 -18.38
C ASP A 177 -14.13 -23.43 -18.88
N ASN A 178 -14.35 -22.14 -18.65
CA ASN A 178 -13.46 -21.08 -19.08
C ASN A 178 -12.37 -20.92 -18.03
N ASN A 179 -11.12 -20.95 -18.47
CA ASN A 179 -9.97 -20.75 -17.59
C ASN A 179 -9.89 -19.30 -17.09
N THR A 180 -10.55 -18.34 -17.77
CA THR A 180 -10.54 -16.93 -17.38
C THR A 180 -11.91 -16.48 -16.88
N ILE A 181 -11.94 -15.84 -15.71
CA ILE A 181 -13.12 -15.24 -15.12
C ILE A 181 -12.90 -13.74 -15.03
N GLU A 182 -13.82 -12.96 -15.58
CA GLU A 182 -13.71 -11.50 -15.61
C GLU A 182 -14.91 -10.85 -14.92
N PHE A 183 -14.65 -9.87 -14.06
CA PHE A 183 -15.63 -8.99 -13.44
C PHE A 183 -15.43 -7.57 -13.95
N GLN A 184 -16.54 -6.89 -14.24
CA GLN A 184 -16.54 -5.48 -14.60
C GLN A 184 -17.41 -4.70 -13.61
N ILE A 185 -16.76 -3.85 -12.82
CA ILE A 185 -17.39 -2.94 -11.87
C ILE A 185 -17.49 -1.58 -12.56
N THR A 186 -18.69 -1.25 -13.03
CA THR A 186 -18.87 -0.01 -13.81
C THR A 186 -19.01 1.19 -12.88
N GLY A 187 -18.19 2.22 -13.10
CA GLY A 187 -18.20 3.49 -12.37
C GLY A 187 -19.35 4.43 -12.72
N LEU A 188 -20.56 3.93 -12.96
CA LEU A 188 -21.69 4.76 -13.40
C LEU A 188 -22.29 5.59 -12.25
N GLY A 189 -22.61 6.85 -12.55
CA GLY A 189 -23.28 7.79 -11.65
C GLY A 189 -22.32 8.54 -10.72
N ASP A 190 -22.72 8.73 -9.46
CA ASP A 190 -21.93 9.42 -8.42
C ASP A 190 -21.34 8.42 -7.41
N ALA A 191 -21.25 7.14 -7.78
CA ALA A 191 -20.88 6.06 -6.89
C ALA A 191 -19.36 5.96 -6.69
N TYR A 192 -18.94 5.96 -5.43
CA TYR A 192 -17.54 5.71 -5.06
C TYR A 192 -17.38 4.26 -4.63
N PHE A 193 -16.24 3.65 -4.94
CA PHE A 193 -15.96 2.26 -4.60
C PHE A 193 -14.82 2.13 -3.61
N ASP A 194 -15.00 1.29 -2.60
CA ASP A 194 -13.98 0.96 -1.61
C ASP A 194 -13.26 -0.33 -2.02
N LEU A 195 -12.05 -0.19 -2.56
CA LEU A 195 -11.23 -1.32 -3.01
C LEU A 195 -10.56 -2.07 -1.85
N SER A 196 -10.56 -1.52 -0.64
CA SER A 196 -9.96 -2.19 0.52
C SER A 196 -10.75 -3.41 1.01
N HIS A 197 -12.01 -3.55 0.58
CA HIS A 197 -12.92 -4.62 0.98
C HIS A 197 -13.58 -5.31 -0.21
N VAL A 198 -12.78 -5.75 -1.18
CA VAL A 198 -13.27 -6.58 -2.28
C VAL A 198 -13.35 -8.03 -1.82
N LEU A 199 -14.57 -8.56 -1.67
CA LEU A 199 -14.82 -9.93 -1.25
C LEU A 199 -15.08 -10.82 -2.46
N LEU A 200 -14.49 -11.99 -2.46
CA LEU A 200 -14.74 -13.04 -3.43
C LEU A 200 -15.53 -14.15 -2.75
N ASN A 201 -16.63 -14.56 -3.38
CA ASN A 201 -17.46 -15.67 -2.96
C ASN A 201 -17.49 -16.73 -4.06
N ILE A 202 -17.14 -17.97 -3.72
CA ILE A 202 -17.04 -19.09 -4.66
C ILE A 202 -17.79 -20.30 -4.11
N GLN A 203 -18.56 -20.96 -4.96
CA GLN A 203 -19.05 -22.31 -4.75
C GLN A 203 -18.37 -23.22 -5.77
N ALA A 204 -17.75 -24.29 -5.29
CA ALA A 204 -16.99 -25.22 -6.13
C ALA A 204 -17.24 -26.68 -5.70
N LYS A 205 -16.89 -27.60 -6.58
CA LYS A 205 -16.88 -29.05 -6.30
C LYS A 205 -15.69 -29.70 -7.00
N ILE A 206 -15.30 -30.88 -6.53
CA ILE A 206 -14.28 -31.70 -7.19
C ILE A 206 -15.01 -32.74 -8.06
N LEU A 207 -14.50 -32.95 -9.26
CA LEU A 207 -14.90 -34.04 -10.16
C LEU A 207 -13.68 -34.84 -10.59
N LYS A 208 -13.92 -36.03 -11.12
CA LYS A 208 -12.91 -36.73 -11.91
C LYS A 208 -12.75 -36.04 -13.27
N THR A 209 -11.59 -36.20 -13.90
CA THR A 209 -11.32 -35.58 -15.21
C THR A 209 -12.29 -36.05 -16.31
N ASP A 210 -12.82 -37.27 -16.22
CA ASP A 210 -13.86 -37.79 -17.11
C ASP A 210 -15.26 -37.19 -16.87
N GLY A 211 -15.40 -36.30 -15.89
CA GLY A 211 -16.66 -35.65 -15.52
C GLY A 211 -17.54 -36.46 -14.58
N THR A 212 -17.13 -37.67 -14.19
CA THR A 212 -17.89 -38.49 -13.23
C THR A 212 -17.80 -37.93 -11.81
N ALA A 213 -18.78 -38.31 -10.99
CA ALA A 213 -18.90 -37.82 -9.63
C ALA A 213 -17.70 -38.25 -8.76
N PHE A 214 -17.21 -37.30 -7.97
CA PHE A 214 -16.19 -37.55 -6.96
C PHE A 214 -16.81 -38.27 -5.76
N VAL A 215 -16.20 -39.37 -5.32
CA VAL A 215 -16.64 -40.19 -4.19
C VAL A 215 -15.58 -40.22 -3.09
N GLU A 216 -15.96 -40.66 -1.88
CA GLU A 216 -15.05 -40.69 -0.74
C GLU A 216 -13.83 -41.62 -0.94
N ALA A 217 -13.93 -42.61 -1.83
CA ALA A 217 -12.84 -43.52 -2.17
C ALA A 217 -11.73 -42.85 -2.99
N ASP A 218 -12.01 -41.73 -3.65
CA ASP A 218 -11.07 -41.07 -4.56
C ASP A 218 -9.96 -40.28 -3.84
N LYS A 219 -10.13 -40.01 -2.54
CA LYS A 219 -9.13 -39.44 -1.62
C LYS A 219 -8.29 -38.29 -2.24
N CYS A 220 -8.97 -37.22 -2.64
CA CYS A 220 -8.39 -35.97 -3.12
C CYS A 220 -8.82 -34.78 -2.26
N GLY A 221 -7.90 -33.89 -1.91
CA GLY A 221 -8.19 -32.66 -1.15
C GLY A 221 -7.53 -31.43 -1.79
N PRO A 222 -8.07 -30.22 -1.58
CA PRO A 222 -7.48 -29.02 -2.15
C PRO A 222 -6.22 -28.56 -1.40
N ILE A 223 -5.38 -27.79 -2.09
CA ILE A 223 -4.27 -27.06 -1.47
C ILE A 223 -4.77 -25.99 -0.49
N ASN A 224 -3.85 -25.43 0.29
CA ASN A 224 -4.17 -24.47 1.32
C ASN A 224 -4.66 -23.14 0.74
N TYR A 225 -5.59 -22.50 1.46
CA TYR A 225 -6.17 -21.19 1.11
C TYR A 225 -6.78 -21.12 -0.30
N LEU A 226 -7.49 -22.19 -0.68
CA LEU A 226 -8.00 -22.43 -2.03
C LEU A 226 -8.72 -21.24 -2.67
N LEU A 227 -9.45 -20.44 -1.86
CA LEU A 227 -10.19 -19.27 -2.36
C LEU A 227 -9.35 -18.36 -3.27
N ASN A 228 -8.08 -18.12 -2.90
CA ASN A 228 -7.17 -17.30 -3.69
C ASN A 228 -6.16 -18.14 -4.46
N THR A 229 -5.71 -19.27 -3.89
CA THR A 229 -4.66 -20.11 -4.50
C THR A 229 -5.13 -20.97 -5.66
N MET A 230 -6.45 -21.00 -5.93
CA MET A 230 -7.00 -21.60 -7.14
C MET A 230 -6.77 -20.77 -8.41
N PHE A 231 -6.26 -19.53 -8.29
CA PHE A 231 -5.94 -18.67 -9.43
C PHE A 231 -4.43 -18.53 -9.61
N SER A 232 -3.96 -18.69 -10.85
CA SER A 232 -2.55 -18.52 -11.20
C SER A 232 -2.19 -17.06 -11.48
N GLU A 233 -3.15 -16.28 -11.96
CA GLU A 233 -2.96 -14.86 -12.27
C GLU A 233 -4.17 -14.01 -11.86
N CYS A 234 -3.89 -12.77 -11.47
CA CYS A 234 -4.89 -11.73 -11.19
C CYS A 234 -4.48 -10.45 -11.92
N HIS A 235 -5.37 -9.90 -12.74
CA HIS A 235 -5.12 -8.67 -13.50
C HIS A 235 -6.16 -7.63 -13.13
N ILE A 236 -5.69 -6.42 -12.85
CA ILE A 236 -6.55 -5.30 -12.46
C ILE A 236 -6.35 -4.19 -13.48
N SER A 237 -7.44 -3.73 -14.07
CA SER A 237 -7.46 -2.57 -14.95
C SER A 237 -8.42 -1.51 -14.45
N LEU A 238 -8.05 -0.24 -14.61
CA LEU A 238 -8.91 0.91 -14.36
C LEU A 238 -9.09 1.66 -15.68
N ASN A 239 -10.34 1.91 -16.09
CA ASN A 239 -10.67 2.56 -17.38
C ASN A 239 -9.88 1.96 -18.56
N ASP A 240 -9.90 0.63 -18.67
CA ASP A 240 -9.20 -0.18 -19.68
C ASP A 240 -7.66 -0.11 -19.65
N ARG A 241 -7.06 0.69 -18.77
CA ARG A 241 -5.62 0.68 -18.51
C ARG A 241 -5.29 -0.37 -17.46
N GLN A 242 -4.44 -1.33 -17.81
CA GLN A 242 -3.93 -2.30 -16.86
C GLN A 242 -3.02 -1.64 -15.82
N ILE A 243 -3.38 -1.78 -14.55
CA ILE A 243 -2.70 -1.20 -13.40
C ILE A 243 -1.79 -2.22 -12.72
N SER A 244 -2.28 -3.45 -12.55
CA SER A 244 -1.49 -4.56 -12.02
C SER A 244 -1.66 -5.81 -12.87
N SER A 245 -0.55 -6.54 -13.01
CA SER A 245 -0.43 -7.81 -13.73
C SER A 245 0.25 -8.81 -12.81
N GLU A 246 -0.54 -9.54 -12.02
CA GLU A 246 -0.01 -10.36 -10.95
C GLU A 246 0.14 -11.81 -11.43
N SER A 247 1.34 -12.16 -11.91
CA SER A 247 1.71 -13.56 -12.16
C SER A 247 1.99 -14.32 -10.86
N ASN A 248 1.88 -15.65 -10.88
CA ASN A 248 2.07 -16.52 -9.69
C ASN A 248 1.23 -16.07 -8.48
N TYR A 249 -0.01 -15.63 -8.74
CA TYR A 249 -0.93 -15.08 -7.75
C TYR A 249 -1.13 -16.02 -6.55
N ALA A 250 -1.22 -17.33 -6.78
CA ALA A 250 -1.31 -18.32 -5.71
C ALA A 250 -0.14 -18.24 -4.71
N TYR A 251 1.10 -18.05 -5.18
CA TYR A 251 2.25 -17.89 -4.30
C TYR A 251 2.23 -16.57 -3.55
N LYS A 252 1.89 -15.47 -4.24
CA LYS A 252 1.72 -14.14 -3.62
C LYS A 252 0.74 -14.23 -2.44
N THR A 253 -0.46 -14.74 -2.70
CA THR A 253 -1.54 -14.77 -1.70
C THR A 253 -1.27 -15.76 -0.57
N TYR A 254 -0.62 -16.89 -0.86
CA TYR A 254 -0.18 -17.81 0.19
C TYR A 254 0.88 -17.17 1.10
N ILE A 255 1.91 -16.53 0.53
CA ILE A 255 2.94 -15.81 1.29
C ILE A 255 2.30 -14.69 2.13
N GLN A 256 1.35 -13.95 1.56
CA GLN A 256 0.60 -12.94 2.31
C GLN A 256 -0.16 -13.53 3.50
N SER A 257 -0.87 -14.65 3.27
CA SER A 257 -1.67 -15.32 4.30
C SER A 257 -0.82 -15.93 5.43
N ILE A 258 0.39 -16.42 5.14
CA ILE A 258 1.25 -17.05 6.14
C ILE A 258 2.10 -16.02 6.91
N LEU A 259 2.59 -14.99 6.23
CA LEU A 259 3.47 -13.98 6.81
C LEU A 259 2.68 -12.85 7.48
N PHE A 260 1.70 -12.25 6.81
CA PHE A 260 1.10 -10.97 7.25
C PHE A 260 -0.22 -11.12 8.00
N HIS A 261 -0.64 -12.36 8.32
CA HIS A 261 -1.78 -12.62 9.19
C HIS A 261 -1.35 -13.30 10.49
N PRO A 262 -1.82 -12.80 11.66
CA PRO A 262 -1.57 -13.47 12.93
C PRO A 262 -2.31 -14.80 13.01
N GLU A 263 -1.86 -15.68 13.91
CA GLU A 263 -2.46 -17.01 14.13
C GLU A 263 -3.98 -16.97 14.34
N SER A 264 -4.48 -15.98 15.09
CA SER A 264 -5.92 -15.81 15.35
C SER A 264 -6.71 -15.51 14.07
N SER A 265 -6.13 -14.75 13.14
CA SER A 265 -6.73 -14.45 11.83
C SER A 265 -6.70 -15.70 10.94
N GLN A 266 -5.59 -16.43 10.92
CA GLN A 266 -5.46 -17.69 10.17
C GLN A 266 -6.47 -18.76 10.64
N LYS A 267 -6.65 -18.91 11.96
CA LYS A 267 -7.56 -19.91 12.54
C LYS A 267 -9.04 -19.59 12.36
N ASN A 268 -9.42 -18.30 12.39
CA ASN A 268 -10.81 -17.87 12.41
C ASN A 268 -11.22 -17.18 11.10
N PHE A 269 -10.54 -16.10 10.73
CA PHE A 269 -10.93 -15.25 9.60
C PHE A 269 -10.65 -15.92 8.25
N LEU A 270 -9.43 -16.41 8.03
CA LEU A 270 -9.05 -17.05 6.76
C LEU A 270 -9.65 -18.45 6.57
N ARG A 271 -10.29 -19.00 7.61
CA ARG A 271 -10.95 -20.31 7.57
C ARG A 271 -12.04 -20.37 6.51
N ALA A 272 -12.78 -19.28 6.33
CA ALA A 272 -13.80 -19.16 5.29
C ALA A 272 -13.23 -19.25 3.86
N GLY A 273 -11.95 -18.94 3.68
CA GLY A 273 -11.21 -19.09 2.42
C GLY A 273 -10.44 -20.41 2.29
N MET A 274 -10.77 -21.43 3.09
CA MET A 274 -10.07 -22.74 3.13
C MET A 274 -8.61 -22.66 3.63
N PHE A 275 -8.27 -21.70 4.49
CA PHE A 275 -6.98 -21.71 5.17
C PHE A 275 -6.97 -22.71 6.33
N TYR A 276 -6.13 -23.74 6.21
CA TYR A 276 -5.87 -24.75 7.24
C TYR A 276 -4.38 -25.05 7.21
N LYS A 277 -3.62 -24.61 8.22
CA LYS A 277 -2.16 -24.77 8.23
C LYS A 277 -1.77 -26.25 8.10
N ASP A 278 -0.94 -26.57 7.11
CA ASP A 278 -0.44 -27.93 6.87
C ASP A 278 0.55 -28.33 7.97
N THR A 279 0.65 -29.64 8.25
CA THR A 279 1.57 -30.14 9.28
C THR A 279 3.02 -30.05 8.80
N SER A 280 3.90 -29.50 9.66
CA SER A 280 5.35 -29.44 9.42
C SER A 280 5.93 -30.79 8.99
N SER A 281 6.81 -30.79 7.99
CA SER A 281 7.42 -32.00 7.37
C SER A 281 6.47 -32.93 6.62
N ALA A 282 5.16 -32.70 6.62
CA ALA A 282 4.16 -33.57 6.02
C ALA A 282 3.38 -32.90 4.87
N PHE A 283 3.92 -31.82 4.29
CA PHE A 283 3.21 -31.06 3.25
C PHE A 283 2.85 -31.91 2.02
N ASP A 284 3.75 -32.82 1.64
CA ASP A 284 3.60 -33.74 0.49
C ASP A 284 2.89 -35.05 0.89
N ASP A 285 2.46 -35.20 2.16
CA ASP A 285 1.66 -36.35 2.59
C ASP A 285 0.21 -36.19 2.15
N THR A 286 -0.14 -36.92 1.10
CA THR A 286 -1.48 -36.96 0.52
C THR A 286 -2.38 -38.03 1.13
N ASP A 287 -1.98 -38.70 2.22
CA ASP A 287 -2.81 -39.71 2.87
C ASP A 287 -3.95 -39.06 3.68
N LEU A 288 -5.18 -39.30 3.22
CA LEU A 288 -6.42 -38.78 3.83
C LEU A 288 -7.07 -39.78 4.79
N THR A 289 -6.45 -40.94 5.04
CA THR A 289 -6.88 -41.89 6.06
C THR A 289 -6.45 -41.44 7.45
N PRO A 290 -6.93 -42.05 8.56
CA PRO A 290 -6.47 -41.70 9.90
C PRO A 290 -4.94 -41.75 10.09
N ALA A 291 -4.22 -42.57 9.32
CA ALA A 291 -2.76 -42.70 9.39
C ALA A 291 -1.99 -41.49 8.82
N GLY A 292 -2.60 -40.71 7.93
CA GLY A 292 -1.94 -39.54 7.33
C GLY A 292 -1.50 -38.49 8.37
N THR A 293 -0.43 -37.77 8.06
CA THR A 293 0.23 -36.84 8.98
C THR A 293 -0.10 -35.38 8.66
N ASN A 294 -0.54 -35.07 7.44
CA ASN A 294 -1.00 -33.72 7.09
C ASN A 294 -2.43 -33.45 7.60
N LEU A 295 -2.53 -32.88 8.81
CA LEU A 295 -3.81 -32.57 9.44
C LEU A 295 -4.55 -31.43 8.74
N GLY A 296 -3.82 -30.45 8.20
CA GLY A 296 -4.40 -29.33 7.45
C GLY A 296 -5.11 -29.81 6.18
N LEU A 297 -4.47 -30.69 5.42
CA LEU A 297 -5.07 -31.30 4.23
C LEU A 297 -6.29 -32.16 4.58
N LYS A 298 -6.24 -32.96 5.66
CA LYS A 298 -7.40 -33.73 6.13
C LYS A 298 -8.60 -32.84 6.46
N GLN A 299 -8.37 -31.74 7.17
CA GLN A 299 -9.45 -30.81 7.50
C GLN A 299 -10.07 -30.14 6.26
N ARG A 300 -9.26 -29.88 5.22
CA ARG A 300 -9.77 -29.41 3.92
C ARG A 300 -10.53 -30.51 3.19
N TYR A 301 -10.02 -31.75 3.21
CA TYR A 301 -10.69 -32.92 2.62
C TYR A 301 -12.10 -33.15 3.21
N GLU A 302 -12.25 -33.02 4.52
CA GLU A 302 -13.56 -33.18 5.19
C GLU A 302 -14.66 -32.24 4.65
N ARG A 303 -14.27 -31.07 4.10
CA ARG A 303 -15.22 -30.14 3.47
C ARG A 303 -15.64 -30.54 2.05
N VAL A 304 -14.84 -31.35 1.36
CA VAL A 304 -15.03 -31.68 -0.07
C VAL A 304 -15.35 -33.15 -0.33
N LYS A 305 -15.17 -34.02 0.67
CA LYS A 305 -15.45 -35.46 0.56
C LYS A 305 -16.88 -35.73 0.10
N GLU A 306 -17.09 -36.85 -0.58
CA GLU A 306 -18.38 -37.25 -1.18
C GLU A 306 -18.86 -36.33 -2.32
N GLY A 307 -17.98 -35.51 -2.91
CA GLY A 307 -18.32 -34.70 -4.09
C GLY A 307 -19.23 -33.51 -3.77
N LYS A 308 -19.29 -33.10 -2.50
CA LYS A 308 -20.14 -32.00 -2.04
C LYS A 308 -19.70 -30.69 -2.67
N ILE A 309 -20.69 -29.86 -3.04
CA ILE A 309 -20.45 -28.46 -3.32
C ILE A 309 -20.08 -27.78 -2.00
N PHE A 310 -18.97 -27.07 -1.99
CA PHE A 310 -18.48 -26.32 -0.84
C PHE A 310 -18.36 -24.84 -1.19
N ASP A 311 -18.62 -24.00 -0.20
CA ASP A 311 -18.57 -22.54 -0.30
C ASP A 311 -17.27 -21.98 0.31
N MET A 312 -16.78 -20.90 -0.28
CA MET A 312 -15.62 -20.15 0.18
C MET A 312 -15.89 -18.67 0.04
N CYS A 313 -15.51 -17.89 1.05
CA CYS A 313 -15.66 -16.44 1.02
C CYS A 313 -14.52 -15.77 1.77
N GLY A 314 -14.05 -14.63 1.26
CA GLY A 314 -12.96 -13.87 1.85
C GLY A 314 -12.47 -12.76 0.94
N PHE A 315 -11.41 -12.06 1.34
CA PHE A 315 -10.84 -11.00 0.51
C PHE A 315 -10.16 -11.54 -0.73
N LEU A 316 -10.36 -10.82 -1.84
CA LEU A 316 -9.51 -10.93 -3.02
C LEU A 316 -8.24 -10.09 -2.77
N HIS A 317 -7.07 -10.73 -2.82
CA HIS A 317 -5.77 -10.09 -2.54
C HIS A 317 -5.25 -9.29 -3.74
N ILE A 318 -5.87 -8.15 -3.99
CA ILE A 318 -5.41 -7.20 -5.01
C ILE A 318 -4.41 -6.18 -4.43
N ASP A 319 -3.40 -5.77 -5.20
CA ASP A 319 -2.46 -4.72 -4.78
C ASP A 319 -3.18 -3.42 -4.37
N LEU A 320 -4.22 -3.04 -5.11
CA LEU A 320 -5.06 -1.86 -4.82
C LEU A 320 -5.94 -2.01 -3.58
N GLY A 321 -6.01 -3.18 -2.98
CA GLY A 321 -6.69 -3.39 -1.70
C GLY A 321 -5.91 -2.79 -0.52
N THR A 322 -4.61 -2.53 -0.71
CA THR A 322 -3.74 -1.95 0.33
C THR A 322 -3.94 -0.45 0.51
N GLN A 323 -4.46 0.25 -0.51
CA GLN A 323 -4.71 1.68 -0.44
C GLN A 323 -6.12 1.96 0.16
N PRO A 324 -6.25 2.85 1.16
CA PRO A 324 -7.52 3.07 1.87
C PRO A 324 -8.41 4.16 1.25
N ARG A 325 -8.00 4.78 0.13
CA ARG A 325 -8.75 5.87 -0.51
C ARG A 325 -9.87 5.26 -1.38
N LEU A 326 -11.04 5.89 -1.34
CA LEU A 326 -12.15 5.50 -2.21
C LEU A 326 -11.79 5.81 -3.67
N LEU A 327 -12.10 4.87 -4.55
CA LEU A 327 -12.03 5.09 -5.98
C LEU A 327 -13.12 6.09 -6.37
N ILE A 328 -12.72 7.16 -7.05
CA ILE A 328 -13.62 8.23 -7.47
C ILE A 328 -14.64 7.75 -8.50
N SER A 329 -15.76 8.45 -8.58
CA SER A 329 -16.79 8.14 -9.59
C SER A 329 -16.25 8.26 -11.01
N GLY A 330 -16.91 7.58 -11.96
CA GLY A 330 -16.48 7.52 -13.36
C GLY A 330 -15.34 6.53 -13.64
N THR A 331 -14.78 5.89 -12.61
CA THR A 331 -13.73 4.88 -12.80
C THR A 331 -14.32 3.48 -12.87
N THR A 332 -14.12 2.80 -13.99
CA THR A 332 -14.49 1.39 -14.18
C THR A 332 -13.33 0.49 -13.76
N VAL A 333 -13.62 -0.49 -12.92
CA VAL A 333 -12.64 -1.50 -12.47
C VAL A 333 -12.91 -2.81 -13.19
N ARG A 334 -11.88 -3.37 -13.82
CA ARG A 334 -11.92 -4.70 -14.42
C ARG A 334 -10.99 -5.63 -13.64
N VAL A 335 -11.53 -6.73 -13.14
CA VAL A 335 -10.78 -7.77 -12.43
C VAL A 335 -10.82 -9.04 -13.27
N ARG A 336 -9.67 -9.52 -13.73
CA ARG A 336 -9.55 -10.74 -14.54
C ARG A 336 -8.71 -11.76 -13.79
N LEU A 337 -9.32 -12.91 -13.50
CA LEU A 337 -8.71 -14.03 -12.79
C LEU A 337 -8.47 -15.19 -13.76
N LEU A 338 -7.26 -15.75 -13.76
CA LEU A 338 -6.93 -16.96 -14.51
C LEU A 338 -6.86 -18.14 -13.54
N LYS A 339 -7.62 -19.19 -13.80
CA LYS A 339 -7.65 -20.42 -13.00
C LYS A 339 -6.31 -21.16 -13.11
N ALA A 340 -5.78 -21.58 -11.97
CA ALA A 340 -4.62 -22.46 -11.91
C ALA A 340 -4.96 -23.87 -12.42
N LYS A 341 -3.93 -24.64 -12.78
CA LYS A 341 -4.11 -26.04 -13.19
C LYS A 341 -4.67 -26.87 -12.05
N ASP A 342 -5.50 -27.85 -12.36
CA ASP A 342 -6.11 -28.71 -11.33
C ASP A 342 -5.05 -29.52 -10.55
N ASN A 343 -3.99 -29.98 -11.23
CA ASN A 343 -2.85 -30.66 -10.60
C ASN A 343 -1.95 -29.74 -9.75
N PHE A 344 -2.16 -28.42 -9.80
CA PHE A 344 -1.56 -27.47 -8.87
C PHE A 344 -2.49 -27.23 -7.67
N SER A 345 -3.80 -27.10 -7.92
CA SER A 345 -4.80 -26.76 -6.89
C SER A 345 -5.27 -27.93 -6.02
N LEU A 346 -4.99 -29.17 -6.42
CA LEU A 346 -5.45 -30.39 -5.74
C LEU A 346 -4.28 -31.31 -5.37
N LEU A 347 -4.44 -32.01 -4.24
CA LEU A 347 -3.51 -33.02 -3.73
C LEU A 347 -4.20 -34.39 -3.63
N ALA A 348 -3.58 -35.40 -4.21
CA ALA A 348 -4.05 -36.78 -4.21
C ALA A 348 -2.91 -37.78 -4.43
N LYS A 349 -3.06 -38.99 -3.89
CA LYS A 349 -2.08 -40.09 -4.10
C LYS A 349 -2.11 -40.62 -5.54
N THR A 350 -3.29 -40.68 -6.13
CA THR A 350 -3.57 -41.20 -7.48
C THR A 350 -4.74 -40.41 -8.06
N GLY A 351 -4.65 -40.01 -9.33
CA GLY A 351 -5.83 -39.58 -10.09
C GLY A 351 -5.65 -38.28 -10.85
N ASP A 352 -6.42 -38.17 -11.93
CA ASP A 352 -6.70 -36.95 -12.66
C ASP A 352 -8.04 -36.40 -12.14
N PHE A 353 -7.96 -35.41 -11.25
CA PHE A 353 -9.12 -34.70 -10.71
C PHE A 353 -9.18 -33.29 -11.28
N ARG A 354 -10.39 -32.75 -11.36
CA ARG A 354 -10.63 -31.36 -11.76
C ARG A 354 -11.46 -30.61 -10.74
N LEU A 355 -11.12 -29.34 -10.54
CA LEU A 355 -11.87 -28.42 -9.69
C LEU A 355 -12.87 -27.63 -10.54
N GLN A 356 -14.16 -27.84 -10.32
CA GLN A 356 -15.22 -27.12 -11.04
C GLN A 356 -15.78 -25.99 -10.17
N ILE A 357 -15.85 -24.78 -10.73
CA ILE A 357 -16.53 -23.63 -10.13
C ILE A 357 -17.99 -23.67 -10.60
N GLU A 358 -18.92 -23.71 -9.65
CA GLU A 358 -20.36 -23.71 -9.91
C GLU A 358 -20.91 -22.28 -9.91
N ASN A 359 -20.45 -21.47 -8.95
CA ASN A 359 -20.86 -20.08 -8.83
C ASN A 359 -19.69 -19.25 -8.31
N ILE A 360 -19.57 -18.03 -8.81
CA ILE A 360 -18.62 -17.04 -8.32
C ILE A 360 -19.24 -15.65 -8.40
N SER A 361 -19.09 -14.88 -7.33
CA SER A 361 -19.49 -13.49 -7.29
C SER A 361 -18.50 -12.66 -6.50
N LEU A 362 -18.37 -11.40 -6.91
CA LEU A 362 -17.52 -10.40 -6.28
C LEU A 362 -18.41 -9.41 -5.53
N PHE A 363 -18.12 -9.12 -4.27
CA PHE A 363 -18.82 -8.08 -3.52
C PHE A 363 -17.88 -6.91 -3.29
N ILE A 364 -18.31 -5.73 -3.69
CA ILE A 364 -17.58 -4.48 -3.46
C ILE A 364 -18.46 -3.51 -2.69
N ARG A 365 -17.87 -2.74 -1.78
CA ARG A 365 -18.60 -1.71 -1.05
C ARG A 365 -18.71 -0.45 -1.90
N LYS A 366 -19.95 -0.12 -2.26
CA LYS A 366 -20.34 1.15 -2.86
C LYS A 366 -20.63 2.16 -1.74
N CYS A 367 -20.08 3.36 -1.88
CA CYS A 367 -20.29 4.50 -0.99
C CYS A 367 -21.05 5.59 -1.73
N ASP A 368 -22.18 5.99 -1.17
CA ASP A 368 -22.96 7.14 -1.65
C ASP A 368 -22.39 8.38 -0.95
N VAL A 369 -21.64 9.17 -1.72
CA VAL A 369 -20.92 10.36 -1.23
C VAL A 369 -21.82 11.59 -1.38
N SER A 370 -21.81 12.47 -0.39
CA SER A 370 -22.59 13.71 -0.41
C SER A 370 -22.28 14.55 -1.65
N SER A 371 -23.30 15.07 -2.33
CA SER A 371 -23.14 15.85 -3.58
C SER A 371 -22.17 17.03 -3.43
N SER A 372 -22.12 17.66 -2.25
CA SER A 372 -21.18 18.74 -1.94
C SER A 372 -19.71 18.32 -2.03
N ILE A 373 -19.39 17.08 -1.67
CA ILE A 373 -18.05 16.51 -1.79
C ILE A 373 -17.78 16.13 -3.25
N VAL A 374 -18.76 15.57 -3.96
CA VAL A 374 -18.61 15.24 -5.39
C VAL A 374 -18.28 16.48 -6.21
N ILE A 375 -19.04 17.56 -6.06
CA ILE A 375 -18.79 18.86 -6.72
C ILE A 375 -17.39 19.40 -6.36
N ALA A 376 -16.98 19.24 -5.10
CA ALA A 376 -15.68 19.70 -4.66
C ALA A 376 -14.52 18.90 -5.27
N HIS A 377 -14.67 17.57 -5.39
CA HIS A 377 -13.71 16.73 -6.10
C HIS A 377 -13.64 17.08 -7.59
N GLU A 378 -14.77 17.31 -8.26
CA GLU A 378 -14.80 17.73 -9.67
C GLU A 378 -14.03 19.03 -9.90
N LYS A 379 -14.25 20.04 -9.05
CA LYS A 379 -13.48 21.31 -9.10
C LYS A 379 -12.01 21.14 -8.74
N ALA A 380 -11.69 20.25 -7.81
CA ALA A 380 -10.31 19.94 -7.45
C ALA A 380 -9.55 19.27 -8.60
N LEU A 381 -10.21 18.35 -9.33
CA LEU A 381 -9.67 17.67 -10.51
C LEU A 381 -9.35 18.62 -11.67
N GLU A 382 -9.97 19.80 -11.74
CA GLU A 382 -9.61 20.82 -12.73
C GLU A 382 -8.25 21.47 -12.45
N GLN A 383 -7.72 21.34 -11.24
CA GLN A 383 -6.50 22.00 -10.79
C GLN A 383 -5.38 21.02 -10.43
N ALA A 384 -5.71 19.78 -10.03
CA ALA A 384 -4.75 18.80 -9.57
C ALA A 384 -5.21 17.36 -9.80
N LEU A 385 -4.25 16.44 -9.85
CA LEU A 385 -4.47 15.01 -10.00
C LEU A 385 -4.77 14.35 -8.65
N VAL A 386 -5.61 13.32 -8.65
CA VAL A 386 -5.80 12.45 -7.48
C VAL A 386 -4.66 11.46 -7.41
N GLN A 387 -3.91 11.50 -6.31
CA GLN A 387 -2.79 10.60 -6.05
C GLN A 387 -3.18 9.47 -5.09
N MET A 388 -3.01 8.22 -5.50
CA MET A 388 -3.32 7.02 -4.70
C MET A 388 -2.08 6.13 -4.61
N PRO A 389 -1.26 6.29 -3.55
CA PRO A 389 -0.12 5.42 -3.33
C PRO A 389 -0.59 4.04 -2.88
N PHE A 390 0.06 3.00 -3.38
CA PHE A 390 -0.21 1.61 -3.01
C PHE A 390 1.07 0.77 -3.07
N THR A 391 1.07 -0.36 -2.37
CA THR A 391 2.14 -1.34 -2.47
C THR A 391 1.80 -2.32 -3.57
N ARG A 392 2.59 -2.29 -4.64
CA ARG A 392 2.52 -3.26 -5.75
C ARG A 392 3.38 -4.46 -5.41
N ILE A 393 2.83 -5.65 -5.55
CA ILE A 393 3.58 -6.88 -5.29
C ILE A 393 3.94 -7.54 -6.61
N GLU A 394 5.23 -7.75 -6.82
CA GLU A 394 5.75 -8.48 -7.98
C GLU A 394 6.31 -9.83 -7.56
N THR A 395 6.08 -10.85 -8.37
CA THR A 395 6.70 -12.16 -8.20
C THR A 395 7.61 -12.47 -9.38
N LYS A 396 8.82 -12.96 -9.10
CA LYS A 396 9.75 -13.50 -10.10
C LYS A 396 10.13 -14.92 -9.74
N THR A 397 10.47 -15.71 -10.74
CA THR A 397 10.93 -17.09 -10.54
C THR A 397 12.24 -17.34 -11.27
N PHE A 398 13.11 -18.15 -10.67
CA PHE A 398 14.34 -18.62 -11.28
C PHE A 398 14.45 -20.13 -11.13
N THR A 399 14.74 -20.84 -12.21
CA THR A 399 14.93 -22.29 -12.19
C THR A 399 16.38 -22.63 -11.90
N LEU A 400 16.60 -23.43 -10.86
CA LEU A 400 17.91 -23.92 -10.44
C LEU A 400 18.00 -25.41 -10.77
N SER A 401 18.92 -25.78 -11.67
CA SER A 401 19.10 -27.17 -12.08
C SER A 401 19.58 -28.06 -10.94
N SER A 402 19.20 -29.35 -10.97
CA SER A 402 19.78 -30.36 -10.08
C SER A 402 21.30 -30.43 -10.22
N GLY A 403 22.00 -30.80 -9.15
CA GLY A 403 23.46 -30.94 -9.13
C GLY A 403 24.24 -29.66 -8.80
N LEU A 404 23.56 -28.51 -8.70
CA LEU A 404 24.21 -27.26 -8.30
C LEU A 404 24.56 -27.25 -6.80
N LYS A 405 25.75 -26.76 -6.47
CA LYS A 405 26.19 -26.49 -5.09
C LYS A 405 26.25 -24.99 -4.78
N SER A 406 26.31 -24.14 -5.80
CA SER A 406 26.28 -22.70 -5.67
C SER A 406 25.75 -22.06 -6.94
N ILE A 407 25.05 -20.95 -6.81
CA ILE A 407 24.54 -20.18 -7.93
C ILE A 407 24.52 -18.69 -7.56
N ILE A 408 24.89 -17.86 -8.53
CA ILE A 408 24.71 -16.40 -8.48
C ILE A 408 23.71 -16.07 -9.58
N ILE A 409 22.64 -15.38 -9.21
CA ILE A 409 21.62 -14.89 -10.13
C ILE A 409 21.88 -13.39 -10.31
N PRO A 410 22.64 -12.97 -11.33
CA PRO A 410 22.87 -11.56 -11.60
C PRO A 410 21.59 -10.90 -12.12
N ASN A 411 21.40 -9.61 -11.88
CA ASN A 411 20.25 -8.86 -12.40
C ASN A 411 18.90 -9.50 -12.04
N ALA A 412 18.80 -10.12 -10.85
CA ALA A 412 17.55 -10.68 -10.36
C ALA A 412 16.46 -9.59 -10.26
N MET A 413 16.89 -8.37 -9.92
CA MET A 413 16.12 -7.15 -10.12
C MET A 413 16.99 -6.07 -10.74
N ASN A 414 16.42 -5.30 -11.67
CA ASN A 414 17.06 -4.14 -12.28
C ASN A 414 16.02 -3.02 -12.39
N GLY A 415 16.43 -1.79 -12.12
CA GLY A 415 15.57 -0.61 -12.10
C GLY A 415 15.19 -0.23 -10.68
N ILE A 416 13.92 0.11 -10.46
CA ILE A 416 13.44 0.53 -9.14
C ILE A 416 13.55 -0.63 -8.17
N LEU A 417 14.27 -0.42 -7.07
CA LEU A 417 14.49 -1.41 -6.04
C LEU A 417 13.22 -1.60 -5.22
N PRO A 418 12.86 -2.85 -4.88
CA PRO A 418 11.76 -3.11 -3.97
C PRO A 418 12.11 -2.68 -2.54
N SER A 419 11.10 -2.37 -1.73
CA SER A 419 11.25 -2.08 -0.31
C SER A 419 11.55 -3.35 0.49
N ARG A 420 10.99 -4.49 0.07
CA ARG A 420 11.21 -5.79 0.69
C ARG A 420 11.32 -6.89 -0.36
N MET A 421 12.21 -7.85 -0.13
CA MET A 421 12.29 -9.09 -0.89
C MET A 421 12.09 -10.30 0.02
N VAL A 422 11.31 -11.27 -0.43
CA VAL A 422 11.11 -12.56 0.22
C VAL A 422 11.49 -13.67 -0.76
N LEU A 423 12.41 -14.54 -0.35
CA LEU A 423 12.91 -15.66 -1.13
C LEU A 423 12.41 -16.99 -0.57
N GLY A 424 11.94 -17.88 -1.44
CA GLY A 424 11.52 -19.23 -1.06
C GLY A 424 11.91 -20.25 -2.13
N LEU A 425 12.33 -21.44 -1.71
CA LEU A 425 12.71 -22.52 -2.62
C LEU A 425 11.64 -23.62 -2.59
N VAL A 426 11.14 -24.00 -3.77
CA VAL A 426 10.13 -25.06 -3.92
C VAL A 426 10.55 -26.05 -4.99
N SER A 427 10.06 -27.28 -4.91
CA SER A 427 10.31 -28.29 -5.97
C SER A 427 9.74 -27.79 -7.30
N ASN A 428 10.51 -27.90 -8.38
CA ASN A 428 10.05 -27.45 -9.70
C ASN A 428 8.81 -28.22 -10.19
N ALA A 429 8.69 -29.51 -9.82
CA ALA A 429 7.50 -30.30 -10.09
C ALA A 429 6.26 -29.75 -9.35
N ALA A 430 6.41 -29.37 -8.08
CA ALA A 430 5.32 -28.77 -7.30
C ALA A 430 4.89 -27.41 -7.88
N PHE A 431 5.85 -26.58 -8.30
CA PHE A 431 5.59 -25.29 -8.94
C PHE A 431 4.80 -25.42 -10.25
N ASN A 432 5.12 -26.43 -11.08
CA ASN A 432 4.45 -26.67 -12.36
C ASN A 432 3.10 -27.41 -12.25
N GLY A 433 2.80 -27.95 -11.06
CA GLY A 433 1.63 -28.77 -10.73
C GLY A 433 1.95 -30.27 -10.73
N ASP A 434 1.75 -30.91 -9.58
CA ASP A 434 1.82 -32.36 -9.36
C ASP A 434 0.89 -32.72 -8.20
N PHE A 435 -0.05 -33.64 -8.41
CA PHE A 435 -1.02 -34.05 -7.39
C PHE A 435 -0.37 -34.58 -6.11
N LYS A 436 0.89 -35.03 -6.16
CA LYS A 436 1.60 -35.58 -5.00
C LYS A 436 2.47 -34.56 -4.27
N LYS A 437 2.71 -33.37 -4.85
CA LYS A 437 3.62 -32.38 -4.27
C LYS A 437 2.88 -31.09 -3.97
N ASN A 438 3.03 -30.62 -2.74
CA ASN A 438 2.40 -29.38 -2.33
C ASN A 438 3.21 -28.18 -2.83
N PRO A 439 2.60 -27.24 -3.60
CA PRO A 439 3.31 -26.09 -4.15
C PRO A 439 3.86 -25.16 -3.06
N PHE A 440 3.28 -25.19 -1.85
CA PHE A 440 3.63 -24.31 -0.74
C PHE A 440 4.61 -24.92 0.27
N ASN A 441 5.23 -26.05 -0.07
CA ASN A 441 6.30 -26.66 0.72
C ASN A 441 7.63 -25.94 0.47
N PHE A 442 7.90 -24.89 1.26
CA PHE A 442 9.14 -24.11 1.17
C PHE A 442 10.29 -24.82 1.90
N LYS A 443 11.14 -25.49 1.12
CA LYS A 443 12.24 -26.33 1.63
C LYS A 443 13.53 -25.51 1.76
N ASN A 444 14.36 -25.86 2.74
CA ASN A 444 15.66 -25.22 2.92
C ASN A 444 16.76 -25.72 1.95
N TYR A 445 16.60 -26.92 1.37
CA TYR A 445 17.57 -27.60 0.49
C TYR A 445 19.03 -27.61 0.99
N ASN A 446 19.23 -27.63 2.32
CA ASN A 446 20.53 -27.49 2.97
C ASN A 446 21.32 -26.26 2.49
N LEU A 447 20.62 -25.15 2.21
CA LEU A 447 21.24 -23.87 1.94
C LEU A 447 22.17 -23.51 3.11
N SER A 448 23.38 -23.05 2.79
CA SER A 448 24.41 -22.72 3.77
C SER A 448 25.02 -21.35 3.61
N TYR A 449 24.64 -20.64 2.54
CA TYR A 449 24.96 -19.25 2.33
C TYR A 449 23.83 -18.59 1.56
N ILE A 450 23.35 -17.45 2.08
CA ILE A 450 22.43 -16.57 1.37
C ILE A 450 22.78 -15.10 1.63
N SER A 451 22.89 -14.36 0.53
CA SER A 451 23.01 -12.91 0.53
C SER A 451 22.41 -12.33 -0.76
N LEU A 452 22.00 -11.08 -0.66
CA LEU A 452 21.74 -10.22 -1.79
C LEU A 452 22.97 -9.36 -2.04
N SER A 453 23.14 -8.85 -3.25
CA SER A 453 24.11 -7.81 -3.53
C SER A 453 23.44 -6.70 -4.33
N GLU A 454 23.32 -5.53 -3.70
CA GLU A 454 22.80 -4.30 -4.28
C GLU A 454 23.97 -3.49 -4.85
N ASN A 455 24.03 -3.31 -6.18
CA ASN A 455 25.11 -2.57 -6.85
C ASN A 455 26.54 -3.02 -6.43
N GLY A 456 26.73 -4.32 -6.19
CA GLY A 456 27.99 -4.90 -5.72
C GLY A 456 28.21 -4.85 -4.20
N VAL A 457 27.33 -4.20 -3.44
CA VAL A 457 27.36 -4.15 -1.97
C VAL A 457 26.49 -5.27 -1.39
N GLN A 458 27.04 -6.08 -0.50
CA GLN A 458 26.34 -7.24 0.05
C GLN A 458 25.30 -6.85 1.12
N ILE A 459 24.10 -7.45 1.04
CA ILE A 459 22.99 -7.30 1.98
C ILE A 459 22.53 -8.68 2.47
N PRO A 460 22.51 -8.94 3.79
CA PRO A 460 23.20 -8.16 4.82
C PRO A 460 24.73 -8.15 4.63
N MET A 461 25.41 -7.15 5.21
CA MET A 461 26.88 -7.06 5.16
C MET A 461 27.55 -8.33 5.67
N SER A 462 27.01 -8.92 6.73
CA SER A 462 27.34 -10.28 7.16
C SER A 462 26.27 -11.22 6.64
N ALA A 463 26.58 -11.92 5.54
CA ALA A 463 25.70 -12.91 4.91
C ALA A 463 25.16 -13.92 5.93
N TYR A 464 23.98 -14.44 5.64
CA TYR A 464 23.43 -15.53 6.42
C TYR A 464 24.11 -16.83 6.03
N THR A 465 24.67 -17.53 7.01
CA THR A 465 25.33 -18.83 6.84
C THR A 465 24.70 -19.91 7.72
N PRO A 466 23.45 -20.31 7.44
CA PRO A 466 22.77 -21.32 8.24
C PRO A 466 23.43 -22.70 8.09
N SER A 467 23.28 -23.56 9.10
CA SER A 467 23.52 -25.00 8.96
C SER A 467 22.30 -25.76 9.45
N TYR A 468 21.47 -26.23 8.52
CA TYR A 468 20.23 -26.94 8.83
C TYR A 468 20.48 -28.34 9.40
N LYS A 469 21.60 -28.99 9.02
CA LYS A 469 22.03 -30.28 9.59
C LYS A 469 22.35 -30.16 11.08
N ASN A 470 23.10 -29.12 11.45
CA ASN A 470 23.54 -28.89 12.83
C ASN A 470 22.53 -28.07 13.66
N ASN A 471 21.36 -27.75 13.11
CA ASN A 471 20.35 -26.88 13.72
C ASN A 471 20.83 -25.45 14.05
N LEU A 472 21.78 -24.92 13.29
CA LEU A 472 22.36 -23.59 13.46
C LEU A 472 21.77 -22.60 12.44
N PHE A 473 20.51 -22.19 12.63
CA PHE A 473 19.82 -21.27 11.71
C PHE A 473 18.98 -20.20 12.44
N ALA A 474 19.19 -20.03 13.75
CA ALA A 474 18.39 -19.12 14.58
C ALA A 474 18.43 -17.66 14.09
N ARG A 475 19.57 -17.19 13.56
CA ARG A 475 19.71 -15.84 13.01
C ARG A 475 18.78 -15.60 11.81
N ASN A 476 18.63 -16.59 10.94
CA ASN A 476 17.76 -16.51 9.75
C ASN A 476 16.28 -16.62 10.14
N TYR A 477 15.99 -17.43 11.15
CA TYR A 477 14.65 -17.47 11.72
C TYR A 477 14.28 -16.13 12.36
N LEU A 478 15.21 -15.49 13.09
CA LEU A 478 14.98 -14.17 13.67
C LEU A 478 14.78 -13.10 12.60
N SER A 479 15.51 -13.17 11.48
CA SER A 479 15.40 -12.18 10.40
C SER A 479 14.01 -12.14 9.77
N LEU A 480 13.29 -13.28 9.75
CA LEU A 480 11.89 -13.35 9.35
C LEU A 480 11.03 -12.33 10.12
N PHE A 481 11.28 -12.11 11.41
CA PHE A 481 10.47 -11.20 12.24
C PHE A 481 11.01 -9.78 12.21
N THR A 482 12.33 -9.59 12.20
CA THR A 482 12.94 -8.25 12.18
C THR A 482 12.65 -7.54 10.87
N ASP A 483 12.76 -8.24 9.74
CA ASP A 483 12.68 -7.63 8.41
C ASP A 483 11.22 -7.52 7.91
N LEU A 484 10.30 -8.24 8.55
CA LEU A 484 8.86 -7.98 8.47
C LEU A 484 8.41 -6.87 9.45
N ALA A 485 9.27 -6.48 10.39
CA ALA A 485 8.96 -5.58 11.51
C ALA A 485 7.71 -6.01 12.31
N GLN A 486 7.52 -7.32 12.51
CA GLN A 486 6.38 -7.87 13.25
C GLN A 486 6.76 -9.15 14.02
N HIS A 487 6.13 -9.35 15.17
CA HIS A 487 6.42 -10.48 16.07
C HIS A 487 5.31 -11.54 16.16
N ASN A 488 4.22 -11.37 15.41
CA ASN A 488 3.02 -12.19 15.48
C ASN A 488 2.88 -13.18 14.30
N THR A 489 3.87 -13.27 13.42
CA THR A 489 3.92 -14.26 12.34
C THR A 489 3.81 -15.68 12.91
N ASN A 490 2.86 -16.47 12.41
CA ASN A 490 2.60 -17.82 12.90
C ASN A 490 3.52 -18.87 12.25
N ILE A 491 4.83 -18.74 12.44
CA ILE A 491 5.82 -19.72 11.99
C ILE A 491 6.75 -20.02 13.16
N SER A 492 6.76 -21.26 13.64
CA SER A 492 7.68 -21.72 14.68
C SER A 492 9.06 -22.06 14.11
N LEU A 493 10.08 -22.14 14.98
CA LEU A 493 11.45 -22.51 14.59
C LEU A 493 11.51 -23.87 13.85
N VAL A 494 10.68 -24.84 14.25
CA VAL A 494 10.61 -26.16 13.63
C VAL A 494 9.95 -26.10 12.25
N GLU A 495 8.86 -25.35 12.12
CA GLU A 495 8.18 -25.14 10.83
C GLU A 495 9.06 -24.39 9.84
N TYR A 496 9.79 -23.37 10.31
CA TYR A 496 10.75 -22.62 9.51
C TYR A 496 11.81 -23.54 8.88
N LYS A 497 12.33 -24.50 9.65
CA LYS A 497 13.31 -25.47 9.15
C LYS A 497 12.69 -26.39 8.08
N ASN A 498 11.51 -26.92 8.34
CA ASN A 498 11.04 -28.12 7.64
C ASN A 498 10.21 -27.82 6.39
N SER A 499 9.38 -26.77 6.40
CA SER A 499 8.37 -26.58 5.36
C SER A 499 7.94 -25.12 5.10
N SER A 500 8.39 -24.17 5.92
CA SER A 500 8.09 -22.74 5.81
C SER A 500 9.37 -21.90 5.75
N CYS A 501 10.39 -22.37 5.03
CA CYS A 501 11.68 -21.71 4.95
C CYS A 501 11.64 -20.54 3.95
N LEU A 502 11.36 -19.34 4.48
CA LEU A 502 11.32 -18.08 3.72
C LEU A 502 12.42 -17.13 4.23
N TYR A 503 13.17 -16.51 3.33
CA TYR A 503 14.20 -15.54 3.66
C TYR A 503 13.69 -14.14 3.31
N VAL A 504 13.49 -13.31 4.33
CA VAL A 504 13.01 -11.94 4.19
C VAL A 504 14.22 -11.00 4.29
N PHE A 505 14.23 -9.97 3.44
CA PHE A 505 15.19 -8.88 3.44
C PHE A 505 14.43 -7.57 3.34
N ASP A 506 14.66 -6.68 4.32
CA ASP A 506 14.30 -5.27 4.19
C ASP A 506 15.41 -4.54 3.42
N LEU A 507 15.03 -3.86 2.34
CA LEU A 507 15.94 -3.15 1.43
C LEU A 507 15.80 -1.63 1.51
N THR A 508 14.99 -1.14 2.45
CA THR A 508 14.93 0.28 2.78
C THR A 508 16.18 0.69 3.56
N GLN A 509 16.59 1.95 3.41
CA GLN A 509 17.86 2.43 3.98
C GLN A 509 17.82 2.52 5.50
N ASP A 510 16.63 2.65 6.08
CA ASP A 510 16.35 2.85 7.50
C ASP A 510 15.59 1.66 8.12
N TYR A 511 15.43 0.54 7.40
CA TYR A 511 14.70 -0.66 7.83
C TYR A 511 13.23 -0.37 8.20
N SER A 512 12.60 0.51 7.41
CA SER A 512 11.24 1.00 7.60
C SER A 512 10.25 0.43 6.57
N ALA A 513 10.53 -0.74 5.97
CA ALA A 513 9.65 -1.28 4.91
C ALA A 513 8.19 -1.50 5.34
N SER A 514 7.92 -1.64 6.64
CA SER A 514 6.57 -1.78 7.22
C SER A 514 5.97 -0.47 7.74
N ASP A 515 6.69 0.64 7.67
CA ASP A 515 6.22 1.91 8.23
C ASP A 515 5.21 2.61 7.29
N PRO A 516 4.32 3.46 7.83
CA PRO A 516 3.22 4.06 7.06
C PRO A 516 3.66 5.22 6.14
N PHE A 517 4.97 5.47 5.98
CA PHE A 517 5.51 6.51 5.12
C PHE A 517 6.23 5.90 3.90
N ASN A 518 6.25 6.66 2.80
CA ASN A 518 6.92 6.22 1.58
C ASN A 518 8.41 6.49 1.68
N ASN A 519 9.20 5.51 1.22
CA ASN A 519 10.64 5.65 1.09
C ASN A 519 10.96 6.17 -0.30
N VAL A 520 12.03 6.97 -0.42
CA VAL A 520 12.46 7.48 -1.73
C VAL A 520 12.79 6.29 -2.62
N ALA A 521 12.22 6.27 -3.83
CA ALA A 521 12.45 5.21 -4.79
C ALA A 521 13.93 5.23 -5.23
N ARG A 522 14.59 4.09 -5.09
CA ARG A 522 16.00 3.93 -5.47
C ARG A 522 16.07 3.10 -6.73
N SER A 523 16.97 3.44 -7.64
CA SER A 523 17.28 2.59 -8.81
C SER A 523 18.58 1.84 -8.59
N GLY A 524 18.64 0.58 -8.99
CA GLY A 524 19.84 -0.25 -8.91
C GLY A 524 19.66 -1.64 -9.48
N ASP A 525 20.69 -2.45 -9.28
CA ASP A 525 20.72 -3.88 -9.56
C ASP A 525 20.76 -4.67 -8.24
N ILE A 526 20.01 -5.77 -8.19
CA ILE A 526 20.11 -6.78 -7.14
C ILE A 526 20.48 -8.12 -7.76
N SER A 527 21.57 -8.70 -7.28
CA SER A 527 21.93 -10.09 -7.53
C SER A 527 21.68 -10.97 -6.29
N ILE A 528 21.30 -12.22 -6.50
CA ILE A 528 21.03 -13.20 -5.43
C ILE A 528 22.15 -14.23 -5.42
N HIS A 529 22.75 -14.46 -4.25
CA HIS A 529 23.89 -15.37 -4.08
C HIS A 529 23.49 -16.51 -3.14
N LEU A 530 23.51 -17.74 -3.66
CA LEU A 530 23.11 -18.94 -2.93
C LEU A 530 24.25 -19.98 -2.95
N LYS A 531 24.53 -20.59 -1.80
CA LYS A 531 25.35 -21.81 -1.73
C LYS A 531 24.67 -22.85 -0.86
N PHE A 532 24.85 -24.10 -1.21
CA PHE A 532 24.25 -25.27 -0.57
C PHE A 532 25.36 -26.16 -0.01
N ASP A 533 25.12 -26.76 1.16
CA ASP A 533 26.05 -27.73 1.75
C ASP A 533 26.13 -29.01 0.92
N GLU A 534 25.01 -29.37 0.29
CA GLU A 534 24.86 -30.52 -0.60
C GLU A 534 24.44 -30.07 -2.00
N ILE A 535 24.69 -30.90 -3.00
CA ILE A 535 24.17 -30.64 -4.35
C ILE A 535 22.64 -30.69 -4.33
N LEU A 536 21.99 -29.85 -5.13
CA LEU A 536 20.54 -29.89 -5.27
C LEU A 536 20.09 -31.27 -5.79
N PRO A 537 19.22 -31.99 -5.06
CA PRO A 537 18.84 -33.36 -5.43
C PRO A 537 17.84 -33.41 -6.59
N GLU A 538 17.12 -32.31 -6.82
CA GLU A 538 16.15 -32.15 -7.90
C GLU A 538 16.23 -30.71 -8.45
N THR A 539 15.56 -30.46 -9.57
CA THR A 539 15.39 -29.08 -10.07
C THR A 539 14.50 -28.30 -9.11
N VAL A 540 14.94 -27.11 -8.72
CA VAL A 540 14.27 -26.25 -7.73
C VAL A 540 13.85 -24.95 -8.39
N THR A 541 12.68 -24.43 -8.04
CA THR A 541 12.28 -23.07 -8.42
C THR A 541 12.52 -22.15 -7.22
N LEU A 542 13.34 -21.11 -7.41
CA LEU A 542 13.46 -19.98 -6.51
C LEU A 542 12.33 -18.99 -6.80
N LEU A 543 11.46 -18.77 -5.82
CA LEU A 543 10.40 -17.78 -5.83
C LEU A 543 10.91 -16.51 -5.16
N VAL A 544 10.72 -15.38 -5.82
CA VAL A 544 11.09 -14.05 -5.34
C VAL A 544 9.84 -13.21 -5.29
N TYR A 545 9.35 -12.94 -4.07
CA TYR A 545 8.26 -12.02 -3.80
C TYR A 545 8.85 -10.65 -3.45
N MET A 546 8.33 -9.58 -4.06
CA MET A 546 8.89 -8.24 -3.94
C MET A 546 7.78 -7.23 -3.68
N GLU A 547 7.97 -6.38 -2.68
CA GLU A 547 7.08 -5.25 -2.40
C GLU A 547 7.68 -3.98 -3.00
N MET A 548 6.93 -3.35 -3.91
CA MET A 548 7.31 -2.11 -4.58
C MET A 548 6.32 -1.01 -4.24
N GLN A 549 6.83 0.20 -3.99
CA GLN A 549 5.96 1.36 -3.86
C GLN A 549 5.53 1.82 -5.26
N SER A 550 4.25 2.14 -5.43
CA SER A 550 3.70 2.62 -6.70
C SER A 550 2.63 3.68 -6.47
N LEU A 551 2.41 4.52 -7.48
CA LEU A 551 1.45 5.62 -7.43
C LEU A 551 0.50 5.57 -8.62
N ILE A 552 -0.80 5.62 -8.33
CA ILE A 552 -1.81 5.91 -9.35
C ILE A 552 -2.11 7.39 -9.30
N GLU A 553 -2.14 8.02 -10.47
CA GLU A 553 -2.63 9.37 -10.65
C GLU A 553 -3.89 9.32 -11.52
N ILE A 554 -4.99 9.89 -11.04
CA ILE A 554 -6.25 9.98 -11.78
C ILE A 554 -6.48 11.44 -12.13
N ASP A 555 -6.63 11.70 -13.43
CA ASP A 555 -7.04 12.97 -14.02
C ASP A 555 -8.56 12.95 -14.34
N LYS A 556 -9.12 14.10 -14.70
CA LYS A 556 -10.52 14.27 -15.12
C LYS A 556 -10.93 13.35 -16.29
N VAL A 557 -9.97 12.88 -17.09
CA VAL A 557 -10.22 12.05 -18.30
C VAL A 557 -9.35 10.79 -18.36
N GLU A 558 -8.11 10.81 -17.82
CA GLU A 558 -7.14 9.71 -17.98
C GLU A 558 -6.60 9.19 -16.64
N ILE A 559 -6.24 7.91 -16.60
CA ILE A 559 -5.55 7.29 -15.46
C ILE A 559 -4.10 7.06 -15.85
N TYR A 560 -3.17 7.57 -15.03
CA TYR A 560 -1.73 7.38 -15.16
C TYR A 560 -1.24 6.43 -14.08
N LEU A 561 -0.46 5.43 -14.51
CA LEU A 561 0.33 4.61 -13.58
C LEU A 561 1.77 5.13 -13.62
N GLN A 562 2.22 5.76 -12.53
CA GLN A 562 3.63 6.06 -12.34
C GLN A 562 4.27 4.96 -11.49
N THR A 563 5.15 4.20 -12.13
CA THR A 563 6.28 3.61 -11.40
C THR A 563 7.26 4.75 -11.20
N PHE A 564 7.79 4.95 -9.98
CA PHE A 564 8.72 6.03 -9.63
C PHE A 564 9.97 6.04 -10.55
N LYS A 565 9.83 6.60 -11.75
CA LYS A 565 10.90 6.77 -12.72
C LYS A 565 11.50 8.15 -12.47
N ASN A 566 12.77 8.19 -12.07
CA ASN A 566 13.55 9.42 -11.89
C ASN A 566 13.91 10.08 -13.24
N ASN A 567 12.92 10.39 -14.09
CA ASN A 567 13.11 11.25 -15.25
C ASN A 567 12.24 12.49 -15.08
N MET A 568 12.86 13.61 -14.70
CA MET A 568 12.16 14.89 -14.56
C MET A 568 11.95 15.54 -15.92
N ASP A 569 10.72 15.95 -16.17
CA ASP A 569 10.28 16.62 -17.39
C ASP A 569 10.07 18.14 -17.20
N THR A 570 9.89 18.87 -18.30
CA THR A 570 9.61 20.31 -18.32
C THR A 570 8.47 20.72 -17.38
N GLN A 571 7.45 19.87 -17.25
CA GLN A 571 6.28 20.11 -16.41
C GLN A 571 6.60 20.06 -14.92
N THR A 572 7.51 19.18 -14.51
CA THR A 572 7.97 19.07 -13.12
C THR A 572 8.76 20.33 -12.73
N LEU A 573 9.66 20.80 -13.59
CA LEU A 573 10.42 22.04 -13.37
C LEU A 573 9.53 23.29 -13.30
N LEU A 574 8.55 23.37 -14.18
CA LEU A 574 7.60 24.48 -14.22
C LEU A 574 6.74 24.52 -12.95
N ARG A 575 6.27 23.36 -12.47
CA ARG A 575 5.52 23.24 -11.21
C ARG A 575 6.37 23.66 -10.02
N LEU A 576 7.62 23.21 -9.94
CA LEU A 576 8.54 23.57 -8.86
C LEU A 576 8.82 25.08 -8.83
N ALA A 577 9.16 25.69 -9.96
CA ALA A 577 9.44 27.13 -10.03
C ALA A 577 8.21 27.99 -9.71
N ARG A 578 7.00 27.52 -10.03
CA ARG A 578 5.73 28.19 -9.70
C ARG A 578 5.27 27.96 -8.26
N SER A 579 5.74 26.90 -7.61
CA SER A 579 5.42 26.62 -6.20
C SER A 579 6.14 27.57 -5.23
N ASP A 580 7.24 28.20 -5.66
CA ASP A 580 7.97 29.17 -4.84
C ASP A 580 7.41 30.60 -5.02
N PRO A 581 6.90 31.25 -3.95
CA PRO A 581 6.26 32.57 -4.07
C PRO A 581 7.17 33.70 -4.56
N ILE A 582 8.49 33.55 -4.42
CA ILE A 582 9.49 34.54 -4.82
C ILE A 582 9.84 34.35 -6.30
N ILE A 583 10.12 33.12 -6.71
CA ILE A 583 10.44 32.77 -8.09
C ILE A 583 9.22 32.99 -8.99
N ALA A 584 8.04 32.50 -8.59
CA ALA A 584 6.82 32.51 -9.40
C ALA A 584 6.43 33.90 -9.94
N ARG A 585 6.73 34.97 -9.19
CA ARG A 585 6.38 36.36 -9.58
C ARG A 585 7.17 36.89 -10.77
N ARG A 586 8.39 36.38 -10.98
CA ARG A 586 9.33 36.88 -11.99
C ARG A 586 9.83 35.78 -12.92
N PHE A 587 9.31 34.56 -12.79
CA PHE A 587 9.70 33.42 -13.60
C PHE A 587 8.94 33.36 -14.93
N GLY A 588 9.67 33.39 -16.03
CA GLY A 588 9.12 33.40 -17.38
C GLY A 588 8.79 32.02 -17.94
N GLY A 589 9.33 30.95 -17.35
CA GLY A 589 9.01 29.57 -17.71
C GLY A 589 10.23 28.69 -17.95
N VAL A 590 9.93 27.45 -18.33
CA VAL A 590 10.89 26.42 -18.71
C VAL A 590 10.75 26.17 -20.21
N PHE A 591 11.83 26.31 -20.97
CA PHE A 591 11.79 26.23 -22.43
C PHE A 591 12.89 25.31 -22.97
N ALA A 592 12.63 24.68 -24.11
CA ALA A 592 13.69 24.11 -24.93
C ALA A 592 14.48 25.21 -25.65
N SER A 593 15.71 24.90 -26.09
CA SER A 593 16.60 25.89 -26.70
C SER A 593 16.01 26.54 -27.96
N ASP A 594 15.14 25.83 -28.67
CA ASP A 594 14.42 26.24 -29.88
C ASP A 594 13.06 26.91 -29.63
N GLN A 595 12.55 26.89 -28.41
CA GLN A 595 11.20 27.40 -28.05
C GLN A 595 11.24 28.59 -27.07
N LEU A 596 12.42 29.17 -26.85
CA LEU A 596 12.58 30.35 -26.01
C LEU A 596 11.87 31.58 -26.61
N PRO A 597 11.15 32.38 -25.81
CA PRO A 597 10.50 33.59 -26.31
C PRO A 597 11.52 34.65 -26.74
N ASN A 598 11.32 35.22 -27.94
CA ASN A 598 12.18 36.27 -28.51
C ASN A 598 12.17 37.59 -27.72
N ASN A 599 11.15 37.82 -26.87
CA ASN A 599 11.09 38.96 -25.96
C ASN A 599 10.80 38.47 -24.53
N ARG A 600 11.61 38.95 -23.59
CA ARG A 600 11.55 38.60 -22.17
C ARG A 600 10.33 39.18 -21.43
N GLY A 601 9.80 40.32 -21.90
CA GLY A 601 8.69 41.00 -21.22
C GLY A 601 9.01 41.36 -19.76
N TYR A 602 8.04 41.17 -18.86
CA TYR A 602 8.17 41.48 -17.41
C TYR A 602 8.98 40.43 -16.62
N TYR A 603 9.29 39.29 -17.22
CA TYR A 603 9.94 38.15 -16.56
C TYR A 603 11.45 38.35 -16.44
N ARG A 604 12.04 37.85 -15.35
CA ARG A 604 13.47 38.02 -15.03
C ARG A 604 14.24 36.72 -14.86
N SER A 605 13.57 35.58 -14.77
CA SER A 605 14.24 34.28 -14.66
C SER A 605 13.65 33.25 -15.63
N PHE A 606 14.52 32.40 -16.18
CA PHE A 606 14.15 31.32 -17.10
C PHE A 606 14.97 30.08 -16.78
N ILE A 607 14.39 28.91 -17.05
CA ILE A 607 15.12 27.65 -17.12
C ILE A 607 15.08 27.17 -18.58
N VAL A 608 16.22 26.77 -19.10
CA VAL A 608 16.40 26.39 -20.49
C VAL A 608 16.98 25.00 -20.55
N ASN A 609 16.32 24.11 -21.26
CA ASN A 609 16.94 22.88 -21.74
C ASN A 609 17.84 23.24 -22.93
N THR A 610 19.11 22.84 -22.92
CA THR A 610 19.97 23.07 -24.08
C THR A 610 19.60 22.21 -25.28
N ASP A 611 18.99 21.06 -25.03
CA ASP A 611 18.52 20.17 -26.07
C ASP A 611 17.26 20.77 -26.74
N SER A 612 17.02 20.42 -28.00
CA SER A 612 15.84 20.92 -28.74
C SER A 612 14.55 20.30 -28.19
N SER A 613 13.40 20.88 -28.55
CA SER A 613 12.07 20.39 -28.14
C SER A 613 11.74 18.96 -28.56
N LEU A 614 12.52 18.38 -29.49
CA LEU A 614 12.39 17.00 -29.97
C LEU A 614 13.24 15.99 -29.19
N GLU A 615 14.08 16.45 -28.26
CA GLU A 615 15.04 15.63 -27.52
C GLU A 615 14.68 15.50 -26.03
N LYS A 616 15.26 14.50 -25.34
CA LYS A 616 14.83 14.04 -24.01
C LYS A 616 15.16 14.98 -22.83
N GLY A 617 15.82 16.11 -23.08
CA GLY A 617 16.10 17.15 -22.09
C GLY A 617 17.02 16.74 -20.96
N THR A 618 18.29 16.58 -21.31
CA THR A 618 19.33 16.04 -20.43
C THR A 618 20.19 17.13 -19.78
N HIS A 619 20.16 18.36 -20.28
CA HIS A 619 21.01 19.44 -19.82
C HIS A 619 20.23 20.75 -19.63
N TRP A 620 20.24 21.25 -18.39
CA TRP A 620 19.47 22.41 -17.97
C TRP A 620 20.38 23.59 -17.59
N GLN A 621 19.99 24.78 -18.03
CA GLN A 621 20.62 26.05 -17.70
C GLN A 621 19.61 26.99 -17.06
N ALA A 622 20.05 27.74 -16.06
CA ALA A 622 19.25 28.76 -15.42
C ALA A 622 19.80 30.15 -15.77
N MET A 623 18.89 31.07 -16.06
CA MET A 623 19.18 32.45 -16.46
C MET A 623 18.42 33.41 -15.57
N PHE A 624 19.10 34.45 -15.09
CA PHE A 624 18.50 35.54 -14.31
C PHE A 624 18.99 36.90 -14.81
N PHE A 625 18.08 37.85 -14.99
CA PHE A 625 18.35 39.21 -15.47
C PHE A 625 18.06 40.23 -14.37
N ASP A 626 19.05 41.07 -14.06
CA ASP A 626 18.90 42.14 -13.07
C ASP A 626 18.25 43.42 -13.64
N GLU A 627 18.06 44.45 -12.80
CA GLU A 627 17.48 45.76 -13.19
C GLU A 627 18.30 46.50 -14.25
N ALA A 628 19.59 46.20 -14.39
CA ALA A 628 20.49 46.78 -15.38
C ALA A 628 20.63 45.90 -16.63
N ASP A 629 19.72 44.95 -16.85
CA ASP A 629 19.75 43.94 -17.92
C ASP A 629 21.00 43.06 -17.93
N LYS A 630 21.66 42.93 -16.77
CA LYS A 630 22.79 42.04 -16.60
C LYS A 630 22.30 40.61 -16.38
N CYS A 631 22.74 39.69 -17.23
CA CYS A 631 22.38 38.28 -17.10
C CYS A 631 23.42 37.51 -16.28
N THR A 632 22.95 36.80 -15.25
CA THR A 632 23.69 35.82 -14.48
C THR A 632 23.30 34.42 -14.94
N PHE A 633 24.31 33.61 -15.27
CA PHE A 633 24.13 32.26 -15.80
C PHE A 633 24.55 31.20 -14.81
N PHE A 634 23.77 30.13 -14.76
CA PHE A 634 24.18 28.87 -14.16
C PHE A 634 23.98 27.72 -15.13
N CYS A 635 25.06 27.01 -15.39
CA CYS A 635 25.05 25.79 -16.18
C CYS A 635 25.39 24.62 -15.27
N SER A 636 24.57 23.57 -15.33
CA SER A 636 24.72 22.39 -14.50
C SER A 636 26.02 21.60 -14.77
N TYR A 637 26.62 21.77 -15.94
CA TYR A 637 27.93 21.18 -16.33
C TYR A 637 29.08 22.20 -16.35
N GLY A 638 28.82 23.46 -15.98
CA GLY A 638 29.84 24.52 -16.00
C GLY A 638 30.37 24.83 -17.40
N THR A 639 29.59 24.59 -18.46
CA THR A 639 29.94 24.97 -19.82
C THR A 639 29.66 26.45 -20.06
N ASP A 640 30.45 27.04 -20.96
CA ASP A 640 30.32 28.44 -21.34
C ASP A 640 28.97 28.69 -22.06
N PRO A 641 28.21 29.72 -21.68
CA PRO A 641 26.86 29.95 -22.22
C PRO A 641 26.86 30.50 -23.66
N ARG A 642 28.02 30.74 -24.30
CA ARG A 642 28.13 31.35 -25.64
C ARG A 642 27.33 30.65 -26.73
N GLU A 643 27.14 29.33 -26.66
CA GLU A 643 26.33 28.59 -27.65
C GLU A 643 24.83 28.81 -27.43
N THR A 644 24.36 28.77 -26.17
CA THR A 644 22.97 29.06 -25.79
C THR A 644 22.63 30.56 -25.88
N LEU A 645 23.62 31.44 -26.04
CA LEU A 645 23.48 32.91 -26.02
C LEU A 645 23.33 33.56 -27.39
N LYS A 646 23.44 32.80 -28.50
CA LYS A 646 23.32 33.35 -29.87
C LYS A 646 22.01 34.11 -30.12
N PHE A 647 20.99 33.90 -29.27
CA PHE A 647 19.67 34.51 -29.39
C PHE A 647 19.52 35.88 -28.69
N LEU A 648 20.37 36.25 -27.73
CA LEU A 648 20.27 37.55 -27.05
C LEU A 648 21.19 38.54 -27.76
N SER A 649 20.66 39.19 -28.80
CA SER A 649 21.34 40.24 -29.58
C SER A 649 21.54 41.56 -28.81
N ILE A 650 21.77 41.49 -27.51
CA ILE A 650 21.95 42.64 -26.61
C ILE A 650 23.33 42.51 -25.99
N LYS A 651 24.11 43.60 -26.01
CA LYS A 651 25.41 43.73 -25.34
C LYS A 651 25.24 43.65 -23.82
N ILE A 652 25.02 42.45 -23.30
CA ILE A 652 24.86 42.19 -21.87
C ILE A 652 26.26 42.01 -21.24
N ARG A 653 26.54 42.73 -20.15
CA ARG A 653 27.74 42.46 -19.33
C ARG A 653 27.55 41.12 -18.60
N GLN A 654 28.35 40.12 -18.88
CA GLN A 654 28.16 38.78 -18.30
C GLN A 654 28.90 38.63 -16.96
N LYS A 655 28.30 37.92 -16.01
CA LYS A 655 28.99 37.40 -14.82
C LYS A 655 28.78 35.89 -14.76
N TRP A 656 29.87 35.14 -14.90
CA TRP A 656 29.87 33.67 -14.92
C TRP A 656 30.57 33.17 -13.66
N ASN A 657 29.87 32.36 -12.85
CA ASN A 657 30.45 31.72 -11.68
C ASN A 657 30.99 30.35 -12.08
N GLY A 658 32.28 30.28 -12.41
CA GLY A 658 32.99 29.02 -12.65
C GLY A 658 33.32 28.29 -11.35
N ILE A 659 32.34 27.64 -10.71
CA ILE A 659 32.60 26.74 -9.57
C ILE A 659 32.65 25.29 -10.10
N ARG A 660 33.86 24.80 -10.42
CA ARG A 660 34.12 23.35 -10.55
C ARG A 660 34.36 22.77 -9.15
N LYS A 661 33.36 22.13 -8.55
CA LYS A 661 33.57 21.23 -7.40
C LYS A 661 33.13 19.81 -7.76
N SER A 662 34.09 18.90 -7.70
CA SER A 662 33.96 17.45 -7.93
C SER A 662 33.01 16.81 -6.90
N TYR A 663 31.75 16.56 -7.27
CA TYR A 663 30.82 15.76 -6.48
C TYR A 663 29.88 14.99 -7.42
N ASN A 664 29.65 13.70 -7.13
CA ASN A 664 28.85 12.75 -7.93
C ASN A 664 27.60 13.38 -8.58
N ILE A 665 27.51 13.20 -9.90
CA ILE A 665 26.87 14.14 -10.86
C ILE A 665 25.59 13.53 -11.46
N SER A 666 24.56 13.25 -10.66
CA SER A 666 23.22 12.92 -11.21
C SER A 666 22.08 13.72 -10.59
N GLU A 667 22.12 13.98 -9.27
CA GLU A 667 21.02 14.67 -8.55
C GLU A 667 21.24 16.18 -8.30
N ARG A 668 22.45 16.71 -8.55
CA ARG A 668 22.84 18.06 -8.09
C ARG A 668 22.71 19.19 -9.11
N HIS A 669 22.39 18.87 -10.36
CA HIS A 669 22.26 19.85 -11.45
C HIS A 669 21.14 20.88 -11.21
N LEU A 670 20.04 20.44 -10.60
CA LEU A 670 18.83 21.22 -10.37
C LEU A 670 18.91 22.12 -9.15
N VAL A 671 19.50 21.62 -8.07
CA VAL A 671 19.80 22.43 -6.88
C VAL A 671 20.64 23.63 -7.30
N GLY A 672 21.65 23.42 -8.14
CA GLY A 672 22.45 24.52 -8.67
C GLY A 672 21.65 25.53 -9.51
N CYS A 673 20.73 25.07 -10.36
CA CYS A 673 19.87 25.94 -11.18
C CYS A 673 18.95 26.82 -10.32
N PHE A 674 18.25 26.20 -9.36
CA PHE A 674 17.36 26.90 -8.44
C PHE A 674 18.12 27.84 -7.51
N VAL A 675 19.26 27.41 -6.96
CA VAL A 675 20.12 28.23 -6.09
C VAL A 675 20.61 29.47 -6.82
N SER A 676 20.91 29.36 -8.12
CA SER A 676 21.41 30.50 -8.89
C SER A 676 20.33 31.51 -9.22
N ILE A 677 19.11 31.06 -9.53
CA ILE A 677 17.94 31.92 -9.68
C ILE A 677 17.61 32.60 -8.34
N PHE A 678 17.64 31.83 -7.24
CA PHE A 678 17.40 32.36 -5.89
C PHE A 678 18.45 33.40 -5.50
N TYR A 679 19.74 33.10 -5.73
CA TYR A 679 20.86 33.98 -5.41
C TYR A 679 20.79 35.29 -6.18
N GLY A 680 20.42 35.24 -7.47
CA GLY A 680 20.18 36.43 -8.29
C GLY A 680 19.05 37.32 -7.75
N ILE A 681 17.90 36.71 -7.40
CA ILE A 681 16.75 37.44 -6.86
C ILE A 681 17.02 37.99 -5.45
N TYR A 682 17.80 37.29 -4.62
CA TYR A 682 18.05 37.69 -3.23
C TYR A 682 19.09 38.81 -3.11
N LEU A 683 20.13 38.81 -3.96
CA LEU A 683 21.14 39.88 -4.00
C LEU A 683 20.56 41.23 -4.46
N GLU A 684 19.55 41.23 -5.33
CA GLU A 684 18.85 42.47 -5.72
C GLU A 684 18.06 43.07 -4.55
N ASN A 685 17.47 42.24 -3.68
CA ASN A 685 16.55 42.70 -2.64
C ASN A 685 17.22 43.05 -1.30
N TYR A 686 18.39 42.48 -0.99
CA TYR A 686 19.04 42.63 0.31
C TYR A 686 20.56 42.78 0.15
N GLN A 687 21.05 44.02 0.06
CA GLN A 687 22.48 44.35 0.12
C GLN A 687 23.05 44.08 1.52
N SER A 688 23.31 42.82 1.88
CA SER A 688 23.87 42.45 3.19
C SER A 688 24.81 41.25 3.11
N THR A 689 25.96 41.36 3.78
CA THR A 689 27.05 40.38 3.85
C THR A 689 26.74 39.12 4.67
N ASP A 690 25.59 39.05 5.34
CA ASP A 690 25.14 37.86 6.10
C ASP A 690 24.28 36.87 5.27
N CYS A 691 24.13 37.11 3.97
CA CYS A 691 23.25 36.33 3.10
C CYS A 691 23.66 34.86 2.94
N GLU A 692 24.95 34.51 2.99
CA GLU A 692 25.38 33.11 2.77
C GLU A 692 24.88 32.15 3.86
N LYS A 693 24.92 32.55 5.15
CA LYS A 693 24.46 31.70 6.26
C LYS A 693 22.94 31.54 6.27
N HIS A 694 22.21 32.60 5.95
CA HIS A 694 20.75 32.56 5.80
C HIS A 694 20.31 31.74 4.57
N MET A 695 21.10 31.79 3.50
CA MET A 695 20.90 31.02 2.26
C MET A 695 21.10 29.52 2.50
N PHE A 696 22.15 29.09 3.22
CA PHE A 696 22.34 27.68 3.56
C PHE A 696 21.24 27.14 4.50
N ALA A 697 20.73 27.97 5.42
CA ALA A 697 19.64 27.59 6.32
C ALA A 697 18.31 27.40 5.57
N LYS A 698 17.93 28.32 4.67
CA LYS A 698 16.72 28.19 3.83
C LYS A 698 16.87 27.17 2.70
N MET A 699 18.07 26.97 2.17
CA MET A 699 18.37 25.87 1.24
C MET A 699 18.19 24.52 1.91
N ASN A 700 18.59 24.34 3.18
CA ASN A 700 18.34 23.08 3.86
C ASN A 700 16.84 22.80 4.01
N VAL A 701 16.01 23.83 4.19
CA VAL A 701 14.54 23.69 4.21
C VAL A 701 13.98 23.37 2.82
N SER A 702 14.47 24.02 1.76
CA SER A 702 14.02 23.77 0.39
C SER A 702 14.57 22.45 -0.19
N LEU A 703 15.76 22.02 0.23
CA LEU A 703 16.31 20.68 0.00
C LEU A 703 15.55 19.61 0.80
N HIS A 704 14.97 19.98 1.95
CA HIS A 704 14.06 19.09 2.68
C HIS A 704 12.70 18.95 1.96
N VAL A 705 12.28 20.00 1.25
CA VAL A 705 11.11 19.95 0.34
C VAL A 705 11.45 19.17 -0.94
N LEU A 706 12.61 19.37 -1.55
CA LEU A 706 13.09 18.58 -2.69
C LEU A 706 13.32 17.11 -2.33
N ARG A 707 13.85 16.79 -1.14
CA ARG A 707 13.95 15.41 -0.62
C ARG A 707 12.58 14.76 -0.33
N LYS A 708 11.50 15.55 -0.29
CA LYS A 708 10.12 15.07 -0.18
C LYS A 708 9.40 15.02 -1.53
N SER A 709 9.97 15.63 -2.59
CA SER A 709 9.38 15.70 -3.93
C SER A 709 10.29 15.13 -5.03
N SER A 710 11.37 14.42 -4.70
CA SER A 710 12.20 13.64 -5.61
C SER A 710 12.24 12.18 -5.20
#